data_AF-A0A6P4EJT5-F1
#
_entry.id   AF-A0A6P4EJT5-F1
#
_cell.length_a   1.000
_cell.length_b   1.000
_cell.length_c   1.000
_cell.angle_alpha   90.00
_cell.angle_beta   90.00
_cell.angle_gamma   90.00
#
_symmetry.space_group_name_H-M   'P 1'
#
loop_
_entity.id
_entity.type
_entity.pdbx_description
1 polymer ?
#
loop_
_entity_poly.entity_id
_entity_poly.type
_entity_poly.pdbx_seq_one_letter_code
_entity_poly.pdbx_strand_id
1 'polypeptide(L)'
;MIRIIKLLCVQEKSDNLKVPAGDKMRCSLQKDCATPTQEKFLQMGCQIVFSLFLLLLSCGESFAGDAVDQLKFSTQECKIKEPIYGSTFDFSGLRSDLAHVVESVSNGGDKFEFNICGNLSRTCNGESNVAACLKKQGKEYIIGRQHELFYNSGKLYLIYKNGAKCDNGTTSNPNYQLHVLLKCDYTLNAQPMYITPYANNACSFYISYETPLACLPIPDALQSNSCSVRDTKSNGTFDLMPLSDSNYRTSNRQGSVFLINVCKPVLYGENSMCPPGSSVCLFNPKATNLKERFINLGNVQSRPVVENGLLLLRHESPTPCAKNSSANYSSVIYFSCDKFISNAHPEFAGLGADSCTYQFNFVTPLACNDLEPCTAFTTTNEFLDLSSLRTKPARTLIKDGKNYTIAMCANSGTPCQENGGACYEQNSTTISLGNSNSQLRFNQTGSLYLLYEDGAECSTAAGIRRWSTKIEFVCANNATKDNGGAAAGGSDSMKIIEDSNCQLLIQYQTPLACRKPIKCKATIYVDHTTDGLGSSGEEMIDLTPLISATDNYEAKVELPAGMEHLVPKATKFFLNVCRPLVPKYQLGCAGGSAACMAKVTADGAPEEERSMGFPLVSLSQTNRTSAELLYLKGDPCPTDNTTELSSRILFNCDMRAGRGHPVLRSIDDCTYKFHWDTYLICQN
;
A
#
# COMPACT_ATOMS: atom_id res chain seq x y z
N MET A 1 44.33 19.07 -26.75
CA MET A 1 45.59 19.67 -26.22
C MET A 1 45.50 21.19 -26.41
N ILE A 2 46.30 22.01 -25.70
CA ILE A 2 46.11 23.45 -25.44
C ILE A 2 45.02 23.64 -24.34
N ARG A 3 45.37 23.76 -23.05
CA ARG A 3 45.96 24.89 -22.30
C ARG A 3 44.96 26.06 -22.12
N ILE A 4 44.30 26.21 -20.96
CA ILE A 4 44.77 26.73 -19.63
C ILE A 4 44.92 28.26 -19.62
N ILE A 5 44.52 28.88 -18.49
CA ILE A 5 44.80 30.24 -17.93
C ILE A 5 43.54 31.14 -17.88
N LYS A 6 43.17 31.86 -16.79
CA LYS A 6 43.48 31.82 -15.33
C LYS A 6 42.63 32.94 -14.63
N LEU A 7 42.64 32.98 -13.29
CA LEU A 7 42.16 34.07 -12.39
C LEU A 7 40.62 34.15 -12.25
N LEU A 8 40.05 34.54 -11.10
CA LEU A 8 40.56 35.38 -10.01
C LEU A 8 40.63 34.72 -8.61
N CYS A 9 41.47 35.31 -7.75
CA CYS A 9 41.53 35.05 -6.31
C CYS A 9 40.63 36.02 -5.54
N VAL A 10 40.21 35.62 -4.34
CA VAL A 10 40.02 36.55 -3.20
C VAL A 10 40.72 35.93 -1.99
N GLN A 11 41.45 36.74 -1.22
CA GLN A 11 42.27 36.30 -0.09
C GLN A 11 42.34 37.41 0.97
N GLU A 12 41.96 37.11 2.22
CA GLU A 12 42.37 37.76 3.47
C GLU A 12 42.02 36.76 4.61
N LYS A 13 43.00 36.21 5.37
CA LYS A 13 43.63 36.74 6.61
C LYS A 13 42.60 36.96 7.75
N SER A 14 42.81 36.54 9.00
CA SER A 14 43.97 35.94 9.71
C SER A 14 43.44 35.09 10.91
N ASP A 15 44.16 34.49 11.86
CA ASP A 15 45.57 34.64 12.29
C ASP A 15 46.21 33.35 12.90
N ASN A 16 46.96 33.46 14.00
CA ASN A 16 47.92 32.49 14.57
C ASN A 16 47.50 31.77 15.89
N LEU A 17 47.95 30.51 16.08
CA LEU A 17 48.70 30.08 17.29
C LEU A 17 49.54 28.80 17.06
N LYS A 18 50.51 28.51 17.95
CA LYS A 18 51.72 27.67 17.71
C LYS A 18 51.64 26.19 18.13
N VAL A 19 52.55 25.37 17.55
CA VAL A 19 52.89 23.96 17.87
C VAL A 19 54.22 23.87 18.64
N PRO A 20 54.44 22.85 19.50
CA PRO A 20 55.52 21.84 19.30
C PRO A 20 55.15 20.41 19.81
N ALA A 21 55.88 19.31 19.62
CA ALA A 21 56.81 18.83 18.56
C ALA A 21 57.19 17.33 18.83
N GLY A 22 57.62 16.57 17.82
CA GLY A 22 58.18 15.19 17.94
C GLY A 22 57.80 14.26 16.77
N ASP A 23 58.62 14.10 15.71
CA ASP A 23 59.69 13.07 15.50
C ASP A 23 59.19 11.60 15.50
N LYS A 24 59.53 10.66 14.60
CA LYS A 24 60.26 10.55 13.29
C LYS A 24 59.93 9.14 12.72
N MET A 25 59.73 8.89 11.41
CA MET A 25 60.71 8.49 10.37
C MET A 25 59.91 8.21 9.07
N ARG A 26 60.22 8.82 7.91
CA ARG A 26 61.17 8.42 6.84
C ARG A 26 60.87 7.11 6.07
N CYS A 27 60.45 7.27 4.82
CA CYS A 27 60.72 6.37 3.68
C CYS A 27 61.42 7.17 2.56
N SER A 28 62.16 6.51 1.66
CA SER A 28 62.93 7.15 0.57
C SER A 28 63.06 6.26 -0.67
N LEU A 29 63.42 6.89 -1.81
CA LEU A 29 63.70 6.33 -3.16
C LEU A 29 62.41 6.09 -3.99
N GLN A 30 62.08 6.81 -5.09
CA GLN A 30 62.84 7.27 -6.28
C GLN A 30 63.17 6.06 -7.19
N LYS A 31 62.80 5.99 -8.49
CA LYS A 31 63.03 6.97 -9.58
C LYS A 31 62.09 6.86 -10.80
N ASP A 32 61.85 8.02 -11.43
CA ASP A 32 61.90 8.36 -12.86
C ASP A 32 61.19 7.50 -13.95
N CYS A 33 60.28 8.13 -14.72
CA CYS A 33 60.49 8.37 -16.17
C CYS A 33 59.49 9.40 -16.74
N ALA A 34 59.86 10.08 -17.84
CA ALA A 34 59.18 11.27 -18.36
C ALA A 34 58.53 11.09 -19.76
N THR A 35 57.65 12.03 -20.11
CA THR A 35 56.93 12.18 -21.40
C THR A 35 57.83 12.60 -22.57
N PRO A 36 57.39 12.49 -23.85
CA PRO A 36 56.84 13.70 -24.53
C PRO A 36 55.76 13.51 -25.64
N THR A 37 54.99 14.59 -25.89
CA THR A 37 54.35 15.17 -27.14
C THR A 37 54.30 14.41 -28.49
N GLN A 38 53.44 14.70 -29.51
CA GLN A 38 52.20 15.51 -29.75
C GLN A 38 51.83 15.44 -31.28
N GLU A 39 50.55 15.57 -31.69
CA GLU A 39 50.06 15.85 -33.09
C GLU A 39 50.18 14.71 -34.16
N LYS A 40 49.38 14.56 -35.26
CA LYS A 40 48.10 15.12 -35.80
C LYS A 40 47.61 14.33 -37.05
N PHE A 41 46.30 14.39 -37.41
CA PHE A 41 45.66 14.01 -38.73
C PHE A 41 45.84 12.54 -39.24
N LEU A 42 45.05 11.98 -40.18
CA LEU A 42 43.61 12.06 -40.56
C LEU A 42 43.36 10.95 -41.64
N GLN A 43 42.12 10.41 -41.75
CA GLN A 43 41.58 9.64 -42.90
C GLN A 43 42.22 8.25 -43.20
N MET A 44 41.44 7.16 -43.08
CA MET A 44 40.54 6.55 -44.10
C MET A 44 41.24 5.77 -45.22
N GLY A 45 40.91 4.47 -45.34
CA GLY A 45 41.04 3.72 -46.61
C GLY A 45 41.32 2.22 -46.45
N CYS A 46 40.39 1.37 -46.92
CA CYS A 46 40.53 -0.05 -47.31
C CYS A 46 41.32 -0.99 -46.36
N GLN A 47 40.74 -1.96 -45.65
CA GLN A 47 39.74 -2.97 -46.06
C GLN A 47 40.21 -3.88 -47.21
N ILE A 48 40.04 -5.21 -47.01
CA ILE A 48 39.90 -6.32 -48.01
C ILE A 48 41.19 -7.11 -48.32
N VAL A 49 41.26 -8.46 -48.28
CA VAL A 49 40.43 -9.60 -47.75
C VAL A 49 41.29 -10.89 -47.75
N PHE A 50 40.75 -12.04 -47.29
CA PHE A 50 41.33 -13.40 -47.20
C PHE A 50 42.18 -13.64 -45.95
N SER A 51 41.64 -14.15 -44.83
CA SER A 51 40.83 -15.37 -44.62
C SER A 51 41.58 -16.67 -44.96
N LEU A 52 42.06 -17.38 -43.93
CA LEU A 52 41.45 -18.65 -43.53
C LEU A 52 41.87 -19.10 -42.12
N PHE A 53 40.85 -19.33 -41.27
CA PHE A 53 40.69 -20.39 -40.27
C PHE A 53 41.88 -20.97 -39.45
N LEU A 54 41.58 -21.12 -38.15
CA LEU A 54 42.16 -22.01 -37.11
C LEU A 54 43.21 -21.41 -36.17
N LEU A 55 42.74 -20.74 -35.10
CA LEU A 55 42.85 -21.25 -33.72
C LEU A 55 42.07 -20.34 -32.74
N LEU A 56 41.02 -20.90 -32.14
CA LEU A 56 40.28 -20.32 -31.02
C LEU A 56 40.96 -20.69 -29.69
N LEU A 57 40.76 -19.84 -28.67
CA LEU A 57 41.05 -20.07 -27.23
C LEU A 57 42.56 -20.16 -26.89
N SER A 58 43.17 -19.24 -26.13
CA SER A 58 42.69 -18.70 -24.87
C SER A 58 43.63 -17.63 -24.32
N CYS A 59 43.10 -16.44 -24.01
CA CYS A 59 43.53 -15.54 -22.94
C CYS A 59 42.59 -14.34 -22.95
N GLY A 60 41.55 -14.37 -22.10
CA GLY A 60 40.77 -13.17 -21.82
C GLY A 60 41.55 -12.30 -20.84
N GLU A 61 41.95 -11.11 -21.26
CA GLU A 61 42.52 -10.12 -20.34
C GLU A 61 41.43 -9.66 -19.37
N SER A 62 41.62 -9.97 -18.08
CA SER A 62 40.71 -9.55 -17.02
C SER A 62 40.85 -8.05 -16.76
N PHE A 63 40.03 -7.25 -17.42
CA PHE A 63 39.77 -5.89 -16.97
C PHE A 63 39.06 -5.95 -15.62
N ALA A 64 39.75 -5.52 -14.57
CA ALA A 64 39.17 -5.31 -13.24
C ALA A 64 38.26 -4.07 -13.29
N GLY A 65 37.05 -4.23 -13.82
CA GLY A 65 35.96 -3.29 -13.61
C GLY A 65 35.60 -3.25 -12.13
N ASP A 66 35.35 -2.05 -11.60
CA ASP A 66 34.96 -1.86 -10.20
C ASP A 66 33.79 -2.79 -9.83
N ALA A 67 33.81 -3.35 -8.62
CA ALA A 67 32.80 -4.31 -8.15
C ALA A 67 31.35 -3.75 -8.09
N VAL A 68 31.18 -2.44 -8.32
CA VAL A 68 29.88 -1.78 -8.48
C VAL A 68 29.31 -2.00 -9.89
N ASP A 69 30.16 -2.05 -10.92
CA ASP A 69 29.75 -2.17 -12.32
C ASP A 69 29.19 -3.58 -12.63
N GLN A 70 29.72 -4.61 -11.94
CA GLN A 70 29.23 -5.99 -12.04
C GLN A 70 27.79 -6.18 -11.51
N LEU A 71 27.29 -5.27 -10.68
CA LEU A 71 25.91 -5.32 -10.16
C LEU A 71 24.90 -4.55 -11.01
N LYS A 72 25.31 -4.02 -12.17
CA LYS A 72 24.44 -3.23 -13.05
C LYS A 72 24.59 -3.67 -14.51
N PHE A 73 23.59 -4.40 -15.00
CA PHE A 73 23.57 -4.87 -16.39
C PHE A 73 22.13 -4.97 -16.90
N SER A 74 21.98 -5.23 -18.20
CA SER A 74 20.69 -5.39 -18.86
C SER A 74 20.72 -6.50 -19.89
N THR A 75 19.53 -6.94 -20.30
CA THR A 75 19.36 -7.96 -21.33
C THR A 75 18.04 -7.75 -22.09
N GLN A 76 18.05 -8.20 -23.34
CA GLN A 76 16.85 -8.28 -24.20
C GLN A 76 16.12 -9.62 -24.01
N GLU A 77 16.73 -10.58 -23.31
CA GLU A 77 16.07 -11.82 -22.91
C GLU A 77 15.13 -11.57 -21.73
N CYS A 78 14.06 -12.36 -21.63
CA CYS A 78 13.14 -12.29 -20.49
C CYS A 78 13.68 -12.91 -19.19
N LYS A 79 14.99 -13.18 -19.13
CA LYS A 79 15.65 -13.93 -18.06
C LYS A 79 16.90 -13.20 -17.61
N ILE A 80 17.06 -13.03 -16.30
CA ILE A 80 18.29 -12.49 -15.70
C ILE A 80 18.84 -13.49 -14.71
N LYS A 81 20.15 -13.74 -14.80
CA LYS A 81 20.91 -14.49 -13.80
C LYS A 81 21.65 -13.50 -12.91
N GLU A 82 21.37 -13.48 -11.61
CA GLU A 82 22.06 -12.59 -10.68
C GLU A 82 23.52 -13.06 -10.43
N PRO A 83 24.48 -12.13 -10.26
CA PRO A 83 25.91 -12.43 -10.36
C PRO A 83 26.55 -12.95 -9.05
N ILE A 84 25.84 -12.92 -7.91
CA ILE A 84 26.42 -13.24 -6.59
C ILE A 84 26.29 -14.74 -6.29
N TYR A 85 25.09 -15.31 -6.44
CA TYR A 85 24.81 -16.72 -6.16
C TYR A 85 24.42 -17.51 -7.42
N GLY A 86 24.19 -16.84 -8.56
CA GLY A 86 23.86 -17.47 -9.83
C GLY A 86 22.39 -17.86 -9.98
N SER A 87 21.50 -17.27 -9.21
CA SER A 87 20.04 -17.51 -9.28
C SER A 87 19.47 -16.90 -10.57
N THR A 88 18.51 -17.57 -11.22
CA THR A 88 17.87 -17.07 -12.45
C THR A 88 16.43 -16.66 -12.18
N PHE A 89 16.09 -15.42 -12.53
CA PHE A 89 14.73 -14.91 -12.61
C PHE A 89 14.24 -15.02 -14.05
N ASP A 90 13.08 -15.64 -14.26
CA ASP A 90 12.48 -15.85 -15.58
C ASP A 90 11.07 -15.26 -15.60
N PHE A 91 10.92 -14.14 -16.31
CA PHE A 91 9.66 -13.40 -16.38
C PHE A 91 8.80 -13.82 -17.58
N SER A 92 9.18 -14.87 -18.31
CA SER A 92 8.48 -15.28 -19.55
C SER A 92 7.02 -15.64 -19.27
N GLY A 93 6.73 -16.15 -18.07
CA GLY A 93 5.38 -16.46 -17.59
C GLY A 93 4.52 -15.24 -17.24
N LEU A 94 5.08 -14.02 -17.24
CA LEU A 94 4.31 -12.77 -17.09
C LEU A 94 3.81 -12.23 -18.43
N ARG A 95 4.12 -12.85 -19.57
CA ARG A 95 3.58 -12.42 -20.86
C ARG A 95 2.08 -12.72 -20.93
N SER A 96 1.28 -11.75 -21.35
CA SER A 96 -0.17 -11.87 -21.54
C SER A 96 -0.53 -11.73 -23.02
N ASP A 97 -1.40 -12.59 -23.55
CA ASP A 97 -1.92 -12.47 -24.92
C ASP A 97 -2.90 -11.29 -25.07
N LEU A 98 -3.49 -10.84 -23.95
CA LEU A 98 -4.38 -9.68 -23.86
C LEU A 98 -3.64 -8.40 -23.37
N ALA A 99 -2.31 -8.47 -23.23
CA ALA A 99 -1.48 -7.50 -22.50
C ALA A 99 -1.87 -7.35 -21.02
N HIS A 100 -1.15 -6.47 -20.32
CA HIS A 100 -1.48 -5.96 -18.98
C HIS A 100 -2.08 -4.58 -19.11
N VAL A 101 -3.14 -4.30 -18.34
CA VAL A 101 -3.77 -2.99 -18.27
C VAL A 101 -3.71 -2.48 -16.84
N VAL A 102 -3.20 -1.26 -16.65
CA VAL A 102 -3.20 -0.54 -15.38
C VAL A 102 -3.84 0.83 -15.62
N GLU A 103 -4.83 1.18 -14.81
CA GLU A 103 -5.55 2.45 -14.95
C GLU A 103 -5.13 3.45 -13.87
N SER A 104 -4.76 4.67 -14.29
CA SER A 104 -4.51 5.75 -13.35
C SER A 104 -5.82 6.36 -12.89
N VAL A 105 -6.28 5.90 -11.73
CA VAL A 105 -7.42 6.49 -11.04
C VAL A 105 -7.16 7.97 -10.76
N SER A 106 -5.93 8.41 -10.46
CA SER A 106 -5.60 9.83 -10.21
C SER A 106 -5.62 10.72 -11.46
N ASN A 107 -5.44 10.19 -12.67
CA ASN A 107 -5.28 10.98 -13.90
C ASN A 107 -6.38 10.68 -14.93
N GLY A 108 -7.65 10.92 -14.56
CA GLY A 108 -8.78 10.83 -15.49
C GLY A 108 -9.17 9.44 -16.00
N GLY A 109 -8.51 8.36 -15.57
CA GLY A 109 -8.65 7.03 -16.16
C GLY A 109 -7.69 6.79 -17.34
N ASP A 110 -6.52 7.45 -17.34
CA ASP A 110 -5.41 7.14 -18.25
C ASP A 110 -5.09 5.63 -18.16
N LYS A 111 -5.29 4.88 -19.26
CA LYS A 111 -5.07 3.42 -19.30
C LYS A 111 -3.71 3.11 -19.92
N PHE A 112 -2.86 2.44 -19.15
CA PHE A 112 -1.54 1.96 -19.55
C PHE A 112 -1.67 0.49 -19.97
N GLU A 113 -1.44 0.22 -21.26
CA GLU A 113 -1.50 -1.11 -21.83
C GLU A 113 -0.08 -1.53 -22.27
N PHE A 114 0.47 -2.59 -21.69
CA PHE A 114 1.85 -3.03 -21.95
C PHE A 114 1.98 -4.54 -21.79
N ASN A 115 2.99 -5.15 -22.42
CA ASN A 115 3.25 -6.58 -22.25
C ASN A 115 4.62 -6.82 -21.63
N ILE A 116 4.73 -7.76 -20.68
CA ILE A 116 6.03 -8.17 -20.14
C ILE A 116 6.70 -9.09 -21.17
N CYS A 117 7.93 -8.74 -21.56
CA CYS A 117 8.72 -9.51 -22.52
C CYS A 117 8.02 -9.83 -23.85
N GLY A 118 7.19 -8.91 -24.32
CA GLY A 118 6.44 -9.07 -25.56
C GLY A 118 5.97 -7.74 -26.13
N ASN A 119 5.29 -7.83 -27.26
CA ASN A 119 4.56 -6.73 -27.86
C ASN A 119 3.07 -6.85 -27.53
N LEU A 120 2.32 -5.78 -27.78
CA LEU A 120 0.87 -5.77 -27.78
C LEU A 120 0.34 -6.55 -28.99
N SER A 121 -0.75 -7.28 -28.78
CA SER A 121 -1.44 -8.05 -29.84
C SER A 121 -2.21 -7.15 -30.83
N ARG A 122 -2.46 -5.89 -30.45
CA ARG A 122 -3.12 -4.86 -31.27
C ARG A 122 -2.16 -3.73 -31.65
N THR A 123 -2.60 -2.87 -32.57
CA THR A 123 -1.90 -1.61 -32.86
C THR A 123 -2.13 -0.57 -31.77
N CYS A 124 -1.14 0.32 -31.57
CA CYS A 124 -1.22 1.51 -30.73
C CYS A 124 -0.98 2.75 -31.59
N ASN A 125 -1.92 3.69 -31.61
CA ASN A 125 -1.87 4.88 -32.47
C ASN A 125 -1.57 4.54 -33.95
N GLY A 126 -2.14 3.43 -34.44
CA GLY A 126 -1.95 2.91 -35.81
C GLY A 126 -0.66 2.11 -36.05
N GLU A 127 0.28 2.06 -35.10
CA GLU A 127 1.55 1.32 -35.24
C GLU A 127 1.43 -0.10 -34.65
N SER A 128 1.91 -1.11 -35.38
CA SER A 128 2.02 -2.50 -34.91
C SER A 128 3.39 -2.76 -34.26
N ASN A 129 3.54 -3.89 -33.55
CA ASN A 129 4.78 -4.25 -32.84
C ASN A 129 5.21 -3.25 -31.76
N VAL A 130 4.25 -2.56 -31.14
CA VAL A 130 4.47 -1.69 -29.98
C VAL A 130 4.48 -2.52 -28.69
N ALA A 131 5.35 -2.21 -27.73
CA ALA A 131 5.47 -2.94 -26.47
C ALA A 131 4.64 -2.32 -25.32
N ALA A 132 4.40 -1.00 -25.36
CA ALA A 132 3.56 -0.27 -24.41
C ALA A 132 2.87 0.95 -25.04
N CYS A 133 1.59 1.13 -24.67
CA CYS A 133 0.67 2.17 -25.13
C CYS A 133 0.05 2.90 -23.93
N LEU A 134 -0.11 4.22 -24.03
CA LEU A 134 -0.91 5.04 -23.11
C LEU A 134 -2.15 5.52 -23.86
N LYS A 135 -3.34 5.21 -23.34
CA LYS A 135 -4.59 5.84 -23.76
C LYS A 135 -4.93 6.97 -22.79
N LYS A 136 -4.77 8.21 -23.26
CA LYS A 136 -4.97 9.45 -22.50
C LYS A 136 -5.97 10.35 -23.22
N GLN A 137 -7.05 10.72 -22.54
CA GLN A 137 -8.14 11.53 -23.11
C GLN A 137 -8.68 10.99 -24.45
N GLY A 138 -8.78 9.65 -24.57
CA GLY A 138 -9.24 8.96 -25.78
C GLY A 138 -8.20 8.87 -26.91
N LYS A 139 -7.07 9.59 -26.82
CA LYS A 139 -5.95 9.51 -27.77
C LYS A 139 -4.90 8.51 -27.30
N GLU A 140 -4.28 7.83 -28.26
CA GLU A 140 -3.21 6.86 -27.99
C GLU A 140 -1.82 7.47 -28.19
N TYR A 141 -0.92 7.12 -27.30
CA TYR A 141 0.48 7.52 -27.30
C TYR A 141 1.36 6.29 -27.14
N ILE A 142 2.30 6.09 -28.05
CA ILE A 142 3.28 5.01 -27.94
C ILE A 142 4.26 5.39 -26.82
N ILE A 143 4.28 4.62 -25.72
CA ILE A 143 5.17 4.87 -24.56
C ILE A 143 6.36 3.89 -24.52
N GLY A 144 6.38 2.90 -25.42
CA GLY A 144 7.61 2.24 -25.84
C GLY A 144 7.39 1.18 -26.91
N ARG A 145 8.35 1.07 -27.84
CA ARG A 145 8.36 0.09 -28.95
C ARG A 145 9.15 -1.17 -28.63
N GLN A 146 10.10 -1.05 -27.71
CA GLN A 146 10.99 -2.12 -27.28
C GLN A 146 11.04 -2.10 -25.76
N HIS A 147 11.20 -3.25 -25.13
CA HIS A 147 11.45 -3.38 -23.70
C HIS A 147 12.86 -3.94 -23.49
N GLU A 148 13.50 -3.57 -22.39
CA GLU A 148 14.77 -4.15 -21.97
C GLU A 148 14.74 -4.36 -20.47
N LEU A 149 15.17 -5.53 -20.01
CA LEU A 149 15.17 -5.93 -18.60
C LEU A 149 16.50 -5.54 -17.97
N PHE A 150 16.46 -4.81 -16.87
CA PHE A 150 17.59 -4.31 -16.13
C PHE A 150 17.71 -4.97 -14.76
N TYR A 151 18.94 -5.26 -14.37
CA TYR A 151 19.34 -5.57 -13.01
C TYR A 151 20.21 -4.45 -12.47
N ASN A 152 19.90 -3.93 -11.29
CA ASN A 152 20.73 -2.98 -10.57
C ASN A 152 20.73 -3.30 -9.07
N SER A 153 21.77 -3.94 -8.57
CA SER A 153 21.94 -4.24 -7.13
C SER A 153 20.70 -4.90 -6.51
N GLY A 154 20.15 -5.91 -7.19
CA GLY A 154 18.96 -6.65 -6.79
C GLY A 154 17.63 -6.04 -7.27
N LYS A 155 17.63 -4.80 -7.74
CA LYS A 155 16.45 -4.17 -8.38
C LYS A 155 16.25 -4.75 -9.79
N LEU A 156 15.09 -5.34 -10.04
CA LEU A 156 14.70 -5.93 -11.33
C LEU A 156 13.62 -5.05 -11.97
N TYR A 157 13.85 -4.53 -13.17
CA TYR A 157 12.87 -3.62 -13.81
C TYR A 157 13.01 -3.60 -15.33
N LEU A 158 11.89 -3.42 -16.04
CA LEU A 158 11.90 -3.15 -17.48
C LEU A 158 11.90 -1.65 -17.75
N ILE A 159 12.65 -1.22 -18.76
CA ILE A 159 12.46 0.09 -19.41
C ILE A 159 11.88 -0.14 -20.81
N TYR A 160 10.74 0.49 -21.08
CA TYR A 160 10.13 0.55 -22.39
C TYR A 160 10.70 1.77 -23.13
N LYS A 161 11.49 1.50 -24.15
CA LYS A 161 12.28 2.47 -24.92
C LYS A 161 11.59 2.87 -26.21
N ASN A 162 12.07 3.96 -26.81
CA ASN A 162 11.63 4.45 -28.12
C ASN A 162 10.13 4.78 -28.18
N GLY A 163 9.58 5.43 -27.15
CA GLY A 163 8.24 6.02 -27.22
C GLY A 163 8.14 7.15 -28.26
N ALA A 164 6.92 7.64 -28.47
CA ALA A 164 6.66 8.85 -29.24
C ALA A 164 7.26 10.09 -28.56
N LYS A 165 7.48 11.16 -29.32
CA LYS A 165 7.94 12.45 -28.77
C LYS A 165 6.95 12.95 -27.71
N CYS A 166 7.46 13.38 -26.57
CA CYS A 166 6.66 13.98 -25.50
C CYS A 166 6.67 15.51 -25.66
N ASP A 167 5.50 16.14 -25.54
CA ASP A 167 5.37 17.59 -25.73
C ASP A 167 6.14 18.38 -24.65
N ASN A 168 6.28 17.80 -23.45
CA ASN A 168 7.05 18.35 -22.32
C ASN A 168 8.40 17.64 -22.11
N GLY A 169 8.90 16.95 -23.15
CA GLY A 169 10.18 16.22 -23.09
C GLY A 169 11.37 17.16 -22.92
N THR A 170 12.37 16.74 -22.13
CA THR A 170 13.63 17.49 -21.95
C THR A 170 14.64 17.10 -23.03
N THR A 171 15.73 17.87 -23.17
CA THR A 171 16.83 17.52 -24.10
C THR A 171 17.44 16.14 -23.80
N SER A 172 17.46 15.72 -22.53
CA SER A 172 17.94 14.41 -22.09
C SER A 172 16.88 13.30 -22.14
N ASN A 173 15.59 13.65 -22.08
CA ASN A 173 14.48 12.70 -22.22
C ASN A 173 13.33 13.29 -23.07
N PRO A 174 13.46 13.30 -24.41
CA PRO A 174 12.53 13.99 -25.31
C PRO A 174 11.25 13.19 -25.63
N ASN A 175 11.19 11.92 -25.22
CA ASN A 175 10.14 10.96 -25.61
C ASN A 175 9.42 10.40 -24.38
N TYR A 176 8.23 9.87 -24.59
CA TYR A 176 7.54 9.09 -23.56
C TYR A 176 8.31 7.81 -23.22
N GLN A 177 8.29 7.42 -21.94
CA GLN A 177 8.91 6.20 -21.41
C GLN A 177 8.03 5.57 -20.32
N LEU A 178 7.95 4.24 -20.33
CA LEU A 178 7.37 3.45 -19.23
C LEU A 178 8.47 2.65 -18.53
N HIS A 179 8.43 2.65 -17.19
CA HIS A 179 9.26 1.83 -16.33
C HIS A 179 8.36 0.86 -15.55
N VAL A 180 8.68 -0.43 -15.56
CA VAL A 180 7.96 -1.45 -14.78
C VAL A 180 8.93 -2.09 -13.80
N LEU A 181 8.78 -1.79 -12.52
CA LEU A 181 9.56 -2.34 -11.42
C LEU A 181 8.97 -3.68 -10.98
N LEU A 182 9.73 -4.75 -11.14
CA LEU A 182 9.36 -6.10 -10.73
C LEU A 182 9.78 -6.28 -9.27
N LYS A 183 8.83 -6.59 -8.38
CA LYS A 183 9.06 -6.77 -6.94
C LYS A 183 8.74 -8.21 -6.54
N CYS A 184 9.58 -8.79 -5.69
CA CYS A 184 9.27 -10.07 -5.06
C CYS A 184 8.08 -9.91 -4.12
N ASP A 185 7.03 -10.67 -4.39
CA ASP A 185 5.95 -11.00 -3.45
C ASP A 185 5.66 -12.50 -3.62
N TYR A 186 5.59 -13.25 -2.52
CA TYR A 186 5.27 -14.68 -2.54
C TYR A 186 3.76 -14.96 -2.59
N THR A 187 2.93 -13.93 -2.41
CA THR A 187 1.47 -14.00 -2.47
C THR A 187 0.96 -13.72 -3.87
N LEU A 188 -0.25 -14.21 -4.18
CA LEU A 188 -0.95 -13.93 -5.44
C LEU A 188 -2.03 -12.87 -5.18
N ASN A 189 -1.61 -11.60 -5.14
CA ASN A 189 -2.52 -10.48 -4.98
C ASN A 189 -3.48 -10.37 -6.18
N ALA A 190 -4.76 -10.09 -5.90
CA ALA A 190 -5.79 -9.92 -6.94
C ALA A 190 -5.52 -8.73 -7.87
N GLN A 191 -4.82 -7.70 -7.38
CA GLN A 191 -4.37 -6.55 -8.17
C GLN A 191 -2.89 -6.28 -7.88
N PRO A 192 -1.96 -6.98 -8.56
CA PRO A 192 -0.52 -6.96 -8.26
C PRO A 192 0.23 -5.77 -8.87
N MET A 193 -0.47 -4.86 -9.56
CA MET A 193 0.14 -3.76 -10.32
C MET A 193 -0.38 -2.40 -9.86
N TYR A 194 0.55 -1.48 -9.60
CA TYR A 194 0.27 -0.15 -9.09
C TYR A 194 1.02 0.91 -9.88
N ILE A 195 0.31 1.87 -10.46
CA ILE A 195 0.89 3.05 -11.11
C ILE A 195 1.27 4.09 -10.05
N THR A 196 2.51 4.58 -10.10
CA THR A 196 2.97 5.69 -9.25
C THR A 196 2.31 6.99 -9.73
N PRO A 197 1.69 7.80 -8.84
CA PRO A 197 1.07 9.06 -9.23
C PRO A 197 2.04 9.98 -9.99
N TYR A 198 1.53 10.63 -11.04
CA TYR A 198 2.33 11.48 -11.94
C TYR A 198 1.59 12.76 -12.31
N ALA A 199 2.36 13.82 -12.62
CA ALA A 199 1.80 15.09 -13.06
C ALA A 199 1.26 14.98 -14.50
N ASN A 200 0.23 15.77 -14.84
CA ASN A 200 -0.43 15.69 -16.16
C ASN A 200 0.49 15.98 -17.36
N ASN A 201 1.64 16.63 -17.14
CA ASN A 201 2.69 16.90 -18.12
C ASN A 201 3.86 15.89 -18.10
N ALA A 202 3.79 14.82 -17.31
CA ALA A 202 4.86 13.84 -17.19
C ALA A 202 5.09 13.04 -18.50
N CYS A 203 6.37 12.82 -18.81
CA CYS A 203 6.82 11.98 -19.93
C CYS A 203 7.29 10.58 -19.49
N SER A 204 7.47 10.34 -18.19
CA SER A 204 7.97 9.08 -17.64
C SER A 204 7.00 8.53 -16.60
N PHE A 205 6.63 7.26 -16.74
CA PHE A 205 5.64 6.58 -15.90
C PHE A 205 6.26 5.38 -15.20
N TYR A 206 5.85 5.10 -13.96
CA TYR A 206 6.45 4.09 -13.10
C TYR A 206 5.39 3.15 -12.52
N ILE A 207 5.32 1.92 -13.01
CA ILE A 207 4.45 0.87 -12.50
C ILE A 207 5.27 -0.06 -11.60
N SER A 208 4.78 -0.39 -10.41
CA SER A 208 5.25 -1.55 -9.64
C SER A 208 4.42 -2.77 -10.01
N TYR A 209 5.05 -3.91 -10.24
CA TYR A 209 4.40 -5.21 -10.43
C TYR A 209 4.98 -6.21 -9.42
N GLU A 210 4.16 -6.60 -8.45
CA GLU A 210 4.47 -7.58 -7.41
C GLU A 210 4.19 -9.00 -7.93
N THR A 211 5.18 -9.89 -7.84
CA THR A 211 5.10 -11.22 -8.46
C THR A 211 6.04 -12.25 -7.84
N PRO A 212 5.60 -13.52 -7.67
CA PRO A 212 6.47 -14.61 -7.25
C PRO A 212 7.66 -14.87 -8.19
N LEU A 213 7.57 -14.49 -9.47
CA LEU A 213 8.66 -14.66 -10.43
C LEU A 213 9.84 -13.69 -10.21
N ALA A 214 9.66 -12.65 -9.39
CA ALA A 214 10.73 -11.78 -8.92
C ALA A 214 11.36 -12.27 -7.60
N CYS A 215 10.86 -13.36 -7.02
CA CYS A 215 11.39 -13.97 -5.80
C CYS A 215 12.39 -15.10 -6.09
N LEU A 216 13.22 -15.41 -5.09
CA LEU A 216 13.99 -16.65 -5.08
C LEU A 216 13.06 -17.82 -4.68
N PRO A 217 13.30 -19.05 -5.15
CA PRO A 217 12.41 -20.18 -4.82
C PRO A 217 12.29 -20.46 -3.32
N ILE A 218 11.06 -20.74 -2.86
CA ILE A 218 10.82 -21.29 -1.52
C ILE A 218 11.21 -22.78 -1.53
N PRO A 219 12.04 -23.26 -0.58
CA PRO A 219 12.34 -24.69 -0.45
C PRO A 219 11.06 -25.53 -0.33
N ASP A 220 10.97 -26.64 -1.08
CA ASP A 220 9.74 -27.44 -1.22
C ASP A 220 9.12 -27.84 0.12
N ALA A 221 9.95 -28.19 1.10
CA ALA A 221 9.54 -28.56 2.46
C ALA A 221 8.83 -27.44 3.27
N LEU A 222 8.79 -26.21 2.73
CA LEU A 222 8.23 -25.02 3.38
C LEU A 222 7.07 -24.39 2.61
N GLN A 223 6.71 -24.92 1.42
CA GLN A 223 5.66 -24.34 0.58
C GLN A 223 4.25 -24.48 1.19
N SER A 224 4.00 -25.48 2.04
CA SER A 224 2.69 -25.82 2.61
C SER A 224 2.53 -25.58 4.12
N ASN A 225 3.54 -25.02 4.81
CA ASN A 225 3.47 -24.77 6.25
C ASN A 225 2.64 -23.51 6.56
N SER A 226 1.69 -23.60 7.48
CA SER A 226 1.10 -22.43 8.13
C SER A 226 2.10 -21.83 9.13
N CYS A 227 2.33 -20.51 9.06
CA CYS A 227 3.26 -19.77 9.92
C CYS A 227 2.68 -19.55 11.33
N SER A 228 2.25 -20.64 11.97
CA SER A 228 1.35 -20.58 13.12
C SER A 228 1.69 -21.64 14.17
N VAL A 229 1.44 -21.33 15.44
CA VAL A 229 1.60 -22.28 16.56
C VAL A 229 0.52 -22.07 17.61
N ARG A 230 -0.01 -23.16 18.16
CA ARG A 230 -0.94 -23.09 19.30
C ARG A 230 -0.23 -22.56 20.53
N ASP A 231 -0.91 -21.72 21.28
CA ASP A 231 -0.45 -21.36 22.61
C ASP A 231 -0.51 -22.60 23.54
N THR A 232 0.40 -22.65 24.50
CA THR A 232 0.43 -23.67 25.55
C THR A 232 -0.32 -23.22 26.82
N LYS A 233 -0.67 -21.92 26.91
CA LYS A 233 -1.37 -21.32 28.06
C LYS A 233 -2.84 -21.01 27.79
N SER A 234 -3.19 -20.61 26.57
CA SER A 234 -4.56 -20.41 26.10
C SER A 234 -4.94 -21.42 25.01
N ASN A 235 -6.23 -21.51 24.66
CA ASN A 235 -6.68 -22.28 23.50
C ASN A 235 -6.50 -21.51 22.16
N GLY A 236 -5.73 -20.42 22.17
CA GLY A 236 -5.46 -19.57 21.02
C GLY A 236 -4.38 -20.14 20.09
N THR A 237 -4.19 -19.47 18.95
CA THR A 237 -3.15 -19.81 17.96
C THR A 237 -2.50 -18.51 17.51
N PHE A 238 -1.19 -18.40 17.71
CA PHE A 238 -0.41 -17.32 17.13
C PHE A 238 -0.27 -17.59 15.63
N ASP A 239 -0.66 -16.62 14.79
CA ASP A 239 -0.39 -16.64 13.35
C ASP A 239 0.51 -15.46 12.99
N LEU A 240 1.72 -15.77 12.55
CA LEU A 240 2.75 -14.80 12.19
C LEU A 240 2.88 -14.66 10.66
N MET A 241 2.02 -15.31 9.87
CA MET A 241 2.03 -15.24 8.40
C MET A 241 1.98 -13.80 7.86
N PRO A 242 1.20 -12.85 8.43
CA PRO A 242 1.17 -11.46 7.95
C PRO A 242 2.48 -10.67 8.16
N LEU A 243 3.48 -11.25 8.84
CA LEU A 243 4.84 -10.69 8.93
C LEU A 243 5.74 -11.14 7.76
N SER A 244 5.24 -11.97 6.83
CA SER A 244 6.02 -12.45 5.68
C SER A 244 5.99 -11.49 4.49
N ASP A 245 5.00 -10.61 4.45
CA ASP A 245 4.66 -9.76 3.30
C ASP A 245 5.62 -8.55 3.16
N SER A 246 6.61 -8.43 4.03
CA SER A 246 7.60 -7.35 4.01
C SER A 246 8.92 -7.77 4.62
N ASN A 247 10.01 -7.20 4.10
CA ASN A 247 11.32 -7.29 4.74
C ASN A 247 11.45 -6.24 5.85
N TYR A 248 11.96 -6.69 6.99
CA TYR A 248 12.41 -5.82 8.07
C TYR A 248 13.92 -5.60 7.99
N ARG A 249 14.34 -4.42 8.44
CA ARG A 249 15.73 -3.99 8.43
C ARG A 249 16.12 -3.39 9.77
N THR A 250 17.02 -4.04 10.49
CA THR A 250 17.52 -3.57 11.79
C THR A 250 19.05 -3.46 11.78
N SER A 251 19.67 -2.93 12.82
CA SER A 251 21.13 -2.76 12.86
C SER A 251 21.69 -2.79 14.28
N ASN A 252 22.98 -3.16 14.39
CA ASN A 252 23.73 -3.02 15.64
C ASN A 252 24.40 -1.64 15.75
N ARG A 253 24.96 -1.34 16.92
CA ARG A 253 25.70 -0.09 17.20
C ARG A 253 26.96 0.10 16.35
N GLN A 254 27.46 -0.98 15.73
CA GLN A 254 28.63 -1.00 14.86
C GLN A 254 28.27 -0.67 13.39
N GLY A 255 26.98 -0.50 13.06
CA GLY A 255 26.50 -0.20 11.71
C GLY A 255 26.37 -1.42 10.80
N SER A 256 26.47 -2.63 11.34
CA SER A 256 26.07 -3.86 10.65
C SER A 256 24.54 -3.86 10.49
N VAL A 257 24.05 -4.15 9.29
CA VAL A 257 22.61 -4.14 8.98
C VAL A 257 22.11 -5.57 8.87
N PHE A 258 20.98 -5.90 9.49
CA PHE A 258 20.33 -7.21 9.37
C PHE A 258 19.05 -7.06 8.57
N LEU A 259 18.87 -7.92 7.58
CA LEU A 259 17.66 -8.08 6.80
C LEU A 259 16.94 -9.33 7.31
N ILE A 260 15.64 -9.19 7.61
CA ILE A 260 14.82 -10.21 8.26
C ILE A 260 13.49 -10.32 7.52
N ASN A 261 13.04 -11.54 7.26
CA ASN A 261 11.66 -11.84 6.87
C ASN A 261 11.15 -13.00 7.74
N VAL A 262 9.88 -12.97 8.13
CA VAL A 262 9.29 -14.00 9.00
C VAL A 262 8.57 -15.05 8.13
N CYS A 263 8.89 -16.33 8.34
CA CYS A 263 8.29 -17.48 7.64
C CYS A 263 8.47 -17.57 6.11
N LYS A 264 8.95 -16.55 5.41
CA LYS A 264 9.42 -16.63 4.02
C LYS A 264 10.93 -16.28 3.94
N PRO A 265 11.61 -16.61 2.83
CA PRO A 265 12.92 -16.03 2.56
C PRO A 265 12.81 -14.50 2.45
N VAL A 266 13.92 -13.78 2.65
CA VAL A 266 14.00 -12.34 2.41
C VAL A 266 13.53 -12.03 0.99
N LEU A 267 12.54 -11.13 0.86
CA LEU A 267 12.00 -10.71 -0.43
C LEU A 267 13.13 -10.10 -1.26
N TYR A 268 13.43 -10.69 -2.40
CA TYR A 268 14.57 -10.28 -3.20
C TYR A 268 14.32 -8.89 -3.82
N GLY A 269 15.33 -8.02 -3.80
CA GLY A 269 15.18 -6.66 -4.27
C GLY A 269 16.40 -5.77 -4.06
N GLU A 270 16.19 -4.46 -4.24
CA GLU A 270 17.23 -3.44 -4.14
C GLU A 270 17.92 -3.48 -2.76
N ASN A 271 19.23 -3.72 -2.75
CA ASN A 271 20.05 -3.94 -1.56
C ASN A 271 19.57 -5.08 -0.63
N SER A 272 18.73 -6.00 -1.13
CA SER A 272 18.17 -7.15 -0.40
C SER A 272 18.56 -8.47 -1.07
N MET A 273 19.80 -8.57 -1.51
CA MET A 273 20.36 -9.72 -2.26
C MET A 273 20.89 -10.80 -1.31
N CYS A 274 20.08 -11.24 -0.34
CA CYS A 274 20.47 -12.33 0.57
C CYS A 274 20.69 -13.66 -0.19
N PRO A 275 21.55 -14.57 0.31
CA PRO A 275 21.69 -15.91 -0.26
C PRO A 275 20.36 -16.67 -0.36
N PRO A 276 20.14 -17.52 -1.39
CA PRO A 276 18.90 -18.29 -1.54
C PRO A 276 18.50 -19.05 -0.28
N GLY A 277 17.21 -18.97 0.08
CA GLY A 277 16.67 -19.58 1.29
C GLY A 277 16.98 -18.84 2.61
N SER A 278 17.72 -17.72 2.61
CA SER A 278 17.94 -16.93 3.84
C SER A 278 16.65 -16.21 4.26
N SER A 279 16.30 -16.28 5.55
CA SER A 279 15.25 -15.47 6.20
C SER A 279 15.87 -14.42 7.12
N VAL A 280 17.07 -14.67 7.64
CA VAL A 280 17.91 -13.68 8.32
C VAL A 280 19.25 -13.59 7.62
N CYS A 281 19.65 -12.40 7.17
CA CYS A 281 20.96 -12.18 6.56
C CYS A 281 21.59 -10.85 6.97
N LEU A 282 22.91 -10.83 7.10
CA LEU A 282 23.69 -9.62 7.32
C LEU A 282 23.95 -8.92 5.99
N PHE A 283 23.67 -7.62 5.91
CA PHE A 283 24.12 -6.72 4.86
C PHE A 283 25.29 -5.84 5.37
N ASN A 284 26.44 -5.94 4.70
CA ASN A 284 27.61 -5.11 4.97
C ASN A 284 27.93 -4.21 3.75
N PRO A 285 27.44 -2.95 3.71
CA PRO A 285 27.65 -2.06 2.56
C PRO A 285 29.13 -1.69 2.34
N LYS A 286 30.01 -1.91 3.32
CA LYS A 286 31.46 -1.63 3.23
C LYS A 286 32.26 -2.81 2.66
N ALA A 287 31.64 -3.98 2.46
CA ALA A 287 32.32 -5.15 1.90
C ALA A 287 32.62 -4.95 0.40
N THR A 288 33.91 -5.08 0.05
CA THR A 288 34.40 -5.05 -1.34
C THR A 288 34.10 -6.36 -2.06
N ASN A 289 34.21 -7.51 -1.39
CA ASN A 289 33.76 -8.80 -1.90
C ASN A 289 32.22 -8.89 -1.88
N LEU A 290 31.61 -9.09 -3.06
CA LEU A 290 30.16 -9.20 -3.22
C LEU A 290 29.55 -10.36 -2.43
N LYS A 291 30.28 -11.47 -2.24
CA LYS A 291 29.80 -12.63 -1.46
C LYS A 291 29.88 -12.42 0.07
N GLU A 292 30.68 -11.47 0.52
CA GLU A 292 30.76 -11.06 1.93
C GLU A 292 29.83 -9.88 2.26
N ARG A 293 29.28 -9.24 1.21
CA ARG A 293 28.29 -8.16 1.34
C ARG A 293 26.96 -8.66 1.90
N PHE A 294 26.60 -9.91 1.61
CA PHE A 294 25.42 -10.59 2.15
C PHE A 294 25.80 -11.95 2.74
N ILE A 295 25.63 -12.11 4.05
CA ILE A 295 25.98 -13.34 4.79
C ILE A 295 24.69 -13.95 5.37
N ASN A 296 24.44 -15.23 5.10
CA ASN A 296 23.30 -15.95 5.66
C ASN A 296 23.52 -16.19 7.16
N LEU A 297 22.63 -15.67 8.00
CA LEU A 297 22.63 -15.88 9.45
C LEU A 297 21.48 -16.79 9.92
N GLY A 298 20.65 -17.27 9.00
CA GLY A 298 19.53 -18.15 9.27
C GLY A 298 18.67 -18.40 8.02
N ASN A 299 18.49 -19.68 7.68
CA ASN A 299 17.55 -20.09 6.64
C ASN A 299 16.09 -19.86 7.06
N VAL A 300 15.20 -19.76 6.06
CA VAL A 300 13.75 -19.69 6.28
C VAL A 300 13.26 -20.90 7.09
N GLN A 301 12.43 -20.60 8.08
CA GLN A 301 11.69 -21.56 8.89
C GLN A 301 10.28 -21.00 9.05
N SER A 302 9.27 -21.86 8.87
CA SER A 302 7.85 -21.46 8.92
C SER A 302 7.08 -22.16 10.05
N ARG A 303 7.81 -22.57 11.10
CA ARG A 303 7.28 -23.25 12.29
C ARG A 303 7.70 -22.51 13.55
N PRO A 304 6.95 -21.50 14.00
CA PRO A 304 7.19 -20.89 15.30
C PRO A 304 6.95 -21.92 16.42
N VAL A 305 7.58 -21.72 17.56
CA VAL A 305 7.46 -22.58 18.75
C VAL A 305 7.20 -21.75 20.00
N VAL A 306 6.51 -22.33 20.98
CA VAL A 306 6.30 -21.73 22.30
C VAL A 306 7.09 -22.53 23.32
N GLU A 307 8.18 -21.97 23.84
CA GLU A 307 9.07 -22.62 24.80
C GLU A 307 9.20 -21.78 26.07
N ASN A 308 8.97 -22.40 27.23
CA ASN A 308 8.94 -21.71 28.53
C ASN A 308 7.99 -20.49 28.56
N GLY A 309 6.98 -20.48 27.68
CA GLY A 309 6.04 -19.36 27.51
C GLY A 309 6.54 -18.20 26.65
N LEU A 310 7.66 -18.35 25.94
CA LEU A 310 8.16 -17.42 24.93
C LEU A 310 7.80 -17.95 23.53
N LEU A 311 7.14 -17.12 22.72
CA LEU A 311 6.93 -17.37 21.30
C LEU A 311 8.22 -17.02 20.55
N LEU A 312 8.78 -17.96 19.77
CA LEU A 312 10.02 -17.73 19.04
C LEU A 312 10.08 -18.51 17.72
N LEU A 313 10.96 -18.05 16.83
CA LEU A 313 11.32 -18.74 15.58
C LEU A 313 12.85 -18.88 15.54
N ARG A 314 13.34 -20.10 15.32
CA ARG A 314 14.77 -20.40 15.16
C ARG A 314 15.12 -20.54 13.69
N HIS A 315 16.33 -20.14 13.33
CA HIS A 315 16.84 -20.17 11.97
C HIS A 315 18.28 -20.68 11.96
N GLU A 316 18.52 -21.84 11.36
CA GLU A 316 19.87 -22.41 11.22
C GLU A 316 20.53 -21.90 9.93
N SER A 317 21.81 -21.52 9.98
CA SER A 317 22.60 -21.17 8.79
C SER A 317 23.51 -22.33 8.36
N PRO A 318 23.78 -22.51 7.05
CA PRO A 318 24.89 -23.33 6.57
C PRO A 318 26.26 -22.61 6.70
N THR A 319 26.28 -21.35 7.13
CA THR A 319 27.49 -20.51 7.12
C THR A 319 28.34 -20.70 8.38
N PRO A 320 29.64 -21.05 8.28
CA PRO A 320 30.52 -21.20 9.43
C PRO A 320 30.67 -19.91 10.26
N CYS A 321 30.67 -20.05 11.58
CA CYS A 321 30.80 -18.94 12.51
C CYS A 321 32.26 -18.47 12.63
N ALA A 322 32.50 -17.15 12.51
CA ALA A 322 33.86 -16.60 12.57
C ALA A 322 34.51 -16.67 13.97
N LYS A 323 33.72 -16.91 15.03
CA LYS A 323 34.21 -17.11 16.40
C LYS A 323 34.46 -18.57 16.74
N ASN A 324 33.82 -19.51 16.04
CA ASN A 324 33.96 -20.94 16.21
C ASN A 324 33.74 -21.63 14.86
N SER A 325 34.83 -21.98 14.17
CA SER A 325 34.77 -22.61 12.84
C SER A 325 34.21 -24.04 12.85
N SER A 326 34.00 -24.64 14.03
CA SER A 326 33.30 -25.92 14.19
C SER A 326 31.79 -25.77 14.41
N ALA A 327 31.28 -24.54 14.43
CA ALA A 327 29.86 -24.21 14.48
C ALA A 327 29.45 -23.33 13.30
N ASN A 328 28.17 -23.34 12.97
CA ASN A 328 27.60 -22.37 12.02
C ASN A 328 26.94 -21.21 12.79
N TYR A 329 26.62 -20.13 12.07
CA TYR A 329 25.72 -19.11 12.60
C TYR A 329 24.29 -19.65 12.73
N SER A 330 23.54 -19.06 13.65
CA SER A 330 22.10 -19.23 13.75
C SER A 330 21.45 -17.90 14.14
N SER A 331 20.14 -17.81 14.01
CA SER A 331 19.36 -16.66 14.47
C SER A 331 18.11 -17.11 15.23
N VAL A 332 17.73 -16.37 16.26
CA VAL A 332 16.47 -16.57 17.00
C VAL A 332 15.72 -15.24 17.05
N ILE A 333 14.47 -15.27 16.58
CA ILE A 333 13.54 -14.14 16.69
C ILE A 333 12.56 -14.47 17.82
N TYR A 334 12.58 -13.68 18.88
CA TYR A 334 11.63 -13.75 19.99
C TYR A 334 10.47 -12.78 19.71
N PHE A 335 9.24 -13.28 19.76
CA PHE A 335 8.04 -12.50 19.55
C PHE A 335 7.38 -12.17 20.89
N SER A 336 7.08 -10.89 21.10
CA SER A 336 6.46 -10.38 22.33
C SER A 336 5.18 -9.63 22.01
N CYS A 337 4.12 -9.91 22.76
CA CYS A 337 2.86 -9.18 22.66
C CYS A 337 3.03 -7.73 23.09
N ASP A 338 2.68 -6.81 22.20
CA ASP A 338 2.20 -5.47 22.55
C ASP A 338 1.01 -5.17 21.63
N LYS A 339 -0.15 -4.90 22.22
CA LYS A 339 -1.40 -4.65 21.51
C LYS A 339 -1.44 -3.24 20.89
N PHE A 340 -0.57 -2.33 21.35
CA PHE A 340 -0.58 -0.91 21.00
C PHE A 340 0.63 -0.46 20.18
N ILE A 341 1.58 -1.37 19.90
CA ILE A 341 2.78 -1.05 19.12
C ILE A 341 2.42 -0.65 17.67
N SER A 342 2.64 0.62 17.34
CA SER A 342 2.53 1.10 15.97
C SER A 342 3.84 0.86 15.22
N ASN A 343 3.77 0.37 13.97
CA ASN A 343 4.93 0.06 13.13
C ASN A 343 5.85 -1.00 13.77
N ALA A 344 5.26 -2.12 14.18
CA ALA A 344 5.93 -3.30 14.73
C ALA A 344 7.14 -3.71 13.88
N HIS A 345 8.32 -3.84 14.51
CA HIS A 345 9.60 -4.05 13.83
C HIS A 345 10.59 -4.80 14.72
N PRO A 346 11.47 -5.67 14.18
CA PRO A 346 12.46 -6.39 14.95
C PRO A 346 13.67 -5.53 15.34
N GLU A 347 14.11 -5.65 16.57
CA GLU A 347 15.33 -5.04 17.11
C GLU A 347 16.41 -6.09 17.37
N PHE A 348 17.68 -5.75 17.10
CA PHE A 348 18.80 -6.63 17.42
C PHE A 348 19.07 -6.61 18.94
N ALA A 349 18.77 -7.74 19.60
CA ALA A 349 18.90 -7.90 21.04
C ALA A 349 20.34 -8.24 21.49
N GLY A 350 21.10 -8.94 20.64
CA GLY A 350 22.50 -9.27 20.93
C GLY A 350 22.97 -10.58 20.30
N LEU A 351 24.10 -11.09 20.80
CA LEU A 351 24.60 -12.43 20.51
C LEU A 351 24.34 -13.35 21.71
N GLY A 352 24.07 -14.62 21.44
CA GLY A 352 24.04 -15.68 22.44
C GLY A 352 25.41 -15.94 23.08
N ALA A 353 25.42 -16.75 24.15
CA ALA A 353 26.64 -17.07 24.90
C ALA A 353 27.72 -17.78 24.05
N ASP A 354 27.31 -18.43 22.96
CA ASP A 354 28.19 -19.05 21.95
C ASP A 354 28.90 -18.05 21.02
N SER A 355 28.49 -16.77 21.03
CA SER A 355 28.89 -15.73 20.07
C SER A 355 28.59 -16.04 18.60
N CYS A 356 27.72 -17.02 18.32
CA CYS A 356 27.36 -17.50 16.98
C CYS A 356 25.84 -17.44 16.72
N THR A 357 25.01 -17.45 17.77
CA THR A 357 23.56 -17.23 17.69
C THR A 357 23.26 -15.72 17.72
N TYR A 358 22.62 -15.18 16.69
CA TYR A 358 22.08 -13.81 16.68
C TYR A 358 20.67 -13.79 17.29
N GLN A 359 20.39 -12.81 18.13
CA GLN A 359 19.10 -12.70 18.82
C GLN A 359 18.39 -11.40 18.44
N PHE A 360 17.10 -11.51 18.13
CA PHE A 360 16.22 -10.41 17.75
C PHE A 360 14.95 -10.43 18.58
N ASN A 361 14.48 -9.26 18.99
CA ASN A 361 13.18 -9.08 19.65
C ASN A 361 12.21 -8.43 18.67
N PHE A 362 11.07 -9.05 18.43
CA PHE A 362 10.01 -8.54 17.57
C PHE A 362 8.75 -8.32 18.42
N VAL A 363 8.53 -7.07 18.82
CA VAL A 363 7.32 -6.66 19.53
C VAL A 363 6.20 -6.45 18.50
N THR A 364 5.11 -7.22 18.60
CA THR A 364 4.04 -7.25 17.59
C THR A 364 2.68 -7.66 18.19
N PRO A 365 1.55 -7.12 17.70
CA PRO A 365 0.23 -7.55 18.16
C PRO A 365 -0.11 -9.00 17.78
N LEU A 366 0.52 -9.55 16.74
CA LEU A 366 0.34 -10.94 16.29
C LEU A 366 0.92 -11.99 17.29
N ALA A 367 1.65 -11.52 18.30
CA ALA A 367 2.14 -12.33 19.41
C ALA A 367 1.21 -12.28 20.64
N CYS A 368 0.00 -11.73 20.51
CA CYS A 368 -1.01 -11.66 21.57
C CYS A 368 -2.10 -12.73 21.37
N ASN A 369 -2.30 -13.60 22.37
CA ASN A 369 -3.41 -14.59 22.42
C ASN A 369 -4.38 -14.33 23.58
N ASP A 370 -4.13 -13.30 24.38
CA ASP A 370 -4.94 -12.79 25.49
C ASP A 370 -5.82 -11.61 25.02
N LEU A 371 -6.32 -11.68 23.79
CA LEU A 371 -7.16 -10.64 23.21
C LEU A 371 -8.52 -10.63 23.91
N GLU A 372 -8.88 -9.50 24.50
CA GLU A 372 -10.18 -9.34 25.14
C GLU A 372 -11.30 -9.54 24.11
N PRO A 373 -12.44 -10.14 24.50
CA PRO A 373 -13.63 -10.14 23.67
C PRO A 373 -14.00 -8.70 23.26
N CYS A 374 -14.55 -8.53 22.05
CA CYS A 374 -14.73 -7.23 21.37
C CYS A 374 -13.44 -6.57 20.86
N THR A 375 -12.48 -7.34 20.36
CA THR A 375 -11.29 -6.82 19.68
C THR A 375 -11.16 -7.37 18.26
N ALA A 376 -10.45 -6.67 17.37
CA ALA A 376 -10.28 -7.06 15.97
C ALA A 376 -8.96 -6.55 15.37
N PHE A 377 -8.50 -7.19 14.28
CA PHE A 377 -7.42 -6.68 13.43
C PHE A 377 -7.92 -6.41 12.02
N THR A 378 -7.56 -5.26 11.45
CA THR A 378 -7.83 -4.96 10.04
C THR A 378 -6.93 -5.80 9.12
N THR A 379 -7.25 -5.82 7.81
CA THR A 379 -6.39 -6.41 6.78
C THR A 379 -5.01 -5.75 6.65
N THR A 380 -4.75 -4.64 7.35
CA THR A 380 -3.45 -3.95 7.39
C THR A 380 -2.80 -4.08 8.77
N ASN A 381 -3.18 -5.12 9.55
CA ASN A 381 -2.70 -5.41 10.90
C ASN A 381 -2.89 -4.26 11.91
N GLU A 382 -3.90 -3.42 11.72
CA GLU A 382 -4.28 -2.39 12.69
C GLU A 382 -5.21 -2.97 13.75
N PHE A 383 -4.85 -2.84 15.02
CA PHE A 383 -5.64 -3.31 16.16
C PHE A 383 -6.79 -2.33 16.46
N LEU A 384 -8.01 -2.85 16.58
CA LEU A 384 -9.20 -2.11 17.01
C LEU A 384 -9.71 -2.72 18.32
N ASP A 385 -9.59 -1.96 19.41
CA ASP A 385 -10.03 -2.37 20.74
C ASP A 385 -11.38 -1.73 21.09
N LEU A 386 -12.44 -2.54 21.04
CA LEU A 386 -13.79 -2.16 21.45
C LEU A 386 -14.17 -2.86 22.78
N SER A 387 -13.24 -3.50 23.48
CA SER A 387 -13.50 -4.23 24.74
C SER A 387 -14.14 -3.35 25.82
N SER A 388 -13.78 -2.07 25.86
CA SER A 388 -14.39 -1.06 26.74
C SER A 388 -15.88 -0.81 26.50
N LEU A 389 -16.45 -1.29 25.39
CA LEU A 389 -17.90 -1.26 25.15
C LEU A 389 -18.66 -2.33 25.94
N ARG A 390 -18.00 -3.43 26.35
CA ARG A 390 -18.61 -4.54 27.11
C ARG A 390 -19.06 -4.14 28.51
N THR A 391 -18.41 -3.14 29.10
CA THR A 391 -18.71 -2.62 30.44
C THR A 391 -19.64 -1.42 30.41
N LYS A 392 -19.99 -0.89 29.23
CA LYS A 392 -21.04 0.12 29.09
C LYS A 392 -22.41 -0.52 29.36
N PRO A 393 -23.35 0.18 30.02
CA PRO A 393 -24.71 -0.31 30.18
C PRO A 393 -25.40 -0.46 28.81
N ALA A 394 -26.36 -1.38 28.74
CA ALA A 394 -27.22 -1.53 27.56
C ALA A 394 -27.91 -0.20 27.22
N ARG A 395 -28.06 0.07 25.92
CA ARG A 395 -28.72 1.27 25.42
C ARG A 395 -30.13 0.94 24.96
N THR A 396 -31.09 1.77 25.34
CA THR A 396 -32.46 1.69 24.82
C THR A 396 -32.66 2.76 23.74
N LEU A 397 -33.05 2.33 22.54
CA LEU A 397 -33.45 3.17 21.41
C LEU A 397 -34.97 3.05 21.24
N ILE A 398 -35.66 4.19 21.09
CA ILE A 398 -37.11 4.23 20.97
C ILE A 398 -37.49 4.53 19.52
N LYS A 399 -38.31 3.68 18.91
CA LYS A 399 -38.84 3.86 17.55
C LYS A 399 -40.18 3.14 17.40
N ASP A 400 -41.16 3.81 16.79
CA ASP A 400 -42.48 3.26 16.44
C ASP A 400 -43.19 2.52 17.59
N GLY A 401 -43.06 3.07 18.81
CA GLY A 401 -43.65 2.51 20.03
C GLY A 401 -42.94 1.27 20.58
N LYS A 402 -41.78 0.89 20.03
CA LYS A 402 -40.91 -0.18 20.52
C LYS A 402 -39.70 0.39 21.25
N ASN A 403 -39.31 -0.27 22.34
CA ASN A 403 -38.11 0.03 23.11
C ASN A 403 -37.04 -1.02 22.81
N TYR A 404 -36.12 -0.72 21.89
CA TYR A 404 -35.03 -1.61 21.48
C TYR A 404 -33.86 -1.51 22.49
N THR A 405 -33.57 -2.56 23.24
CA THR A 405 -32.45 -2.60 24.20
C THR A 405 -31.31 -3.46 23.65
N ILE A 406 -30.10 -2.88 23.61
CA ILE A 406 -28.90 -3.52 23.03
C ILE A 406 -27.66 -3.25 23.91
N ALA A 407 -26.88 -4.30 24.20
CA ALA A 407 -25.54 -4.20 24.76
C ALA A 407 -24.48 -4.54 23.72
N MET A 408 -23.25 -4.08 23.93
CA MET A 408 -22.16 -4.21 22.96
C MET A 408 -21.19 -5.28 23.41
N CYS A 409 -21.02 -6.33 22.60
CA CYS A 409 -20.17 -7.48 22.89
C CYS A 409 -20.46 -8.19 24.23
N ALA A 410 -21.68 -8.03 24.76
CA ALA A 410 -22.11 -8.47 26.07
C ALA A 410 -23.63 -8.73 26.07
N ASN A 411 -24.14 -9.33 27.13
CA ASN A 411 -25.57 -9.60 27.30
C ASN A 411 -26.28 -8.30 27.69
N SER A 412 -27.46 -8.03 27.14
CA SER A 412 -28.26 -6.83 27.44
C SER A 412 -28.81 -6.81 28.87
N GLY A 413 -29.00 -7.98 29.48
CA GLY A 413 -29.75 -8.11 30.73
C GLY A 413 -31.21 -7.68 30.56
N THR A 414 -31.91 -7.43 31.66
CA THR A 414 -33.33 -7.06 31.69
C THR A 414 -33.62 -5.80 30.85
N PRO A 415 -34.65 -5.77 29.98
CA PRO A 415 -35.73 -6.75 29.83
C PRO A 415 -35.39 -7.98 28.96
N CYS A 416 -34.24 -8.00 28.29
CA CYS A 416 -33.84 -9.11 27.44
C CYS A 416 -33.56 -10.39 28.24
N GLN A 417 -33.56 -11.53 27.53
CA GLN A 417 -33.20 -12.85 28.09
C GLN A 417 -31.73 -12.88 28.54
N GLU A 418 -31.37 -13.83 29.40
CA GLU A 418 -30.04 -13.95 30.02
C GLU A 418 -28.89 -13.92 29.01
N ASN A 419 -29.04 -14.60 27.86
CA ASN A 419 -28.06 -14.64 26.76
C ASN A 419 -28.36 -13.64 25.62
N GLY A 420 -29.40 -12.81 25.75
CA GLY A 420 -29.83 -11.89 24.70
C GLY A 420 -28.85 -10.74 24.52
N GLY A 421 -28.32 -10.58 23.30
CA GLY A 421 -27.50 -9.44 22.91
C GLY A 421 -28.35 -8.20 22.60
N ALA A 422 -29.54 -8.42 22.02
CA ALA A 422 -30.52 -7.39 21.74
C ALA A 422 -31.96 -7.91 21.94
N CYS A 423 -32.89 -7.02 22.28
CA CYS A 423 -34.33 -7.29 22.27
C CYS A 423 -35.12 -6.00 21.97
N TYR A 424 -36.41 -6.11 21.64
CA TYR A 424 -37.34 -4.98 21.79
C TYR A 424 -38.51 -5.33 22.69
N GLU A 425 -38.98 -4.36 23.45
CA GLU A 425 -40.25 -4.44 24.17
C GLU A 425 -41.35 -3.69 23.40
N GLN A 426 -42.50 -4.32 23.26
CA GLN A 426 -43.73 -3.72 22.74
C GLN A 426 -44.94 -4.33 23.48
N ASN A 427 -45.88 -3.51 23.94
CA ASN A 427 -47.09 -3.96 24.66
C ASN A 427 -46.81 -4.92 25.85
N SER A 428 -45.75 -4.66 26.63
CA SER A 428 -45.25 -5.53 27.72
C SER A 428 -44.79 -6.94 27.28
N THR A 429 -44.60 -7.17 25.98
CA THR A 429 -43.96 -8.37 25.43
C THR A 429 -42.53 -8.04 25.00
N THR A 430 -41.57 -8.86 25.42
CA THR A 430 -40.17 -8.75 24.99
C THR A 430 -39.87 -9.76 23.89
N ILE A 431 -39.39 -9.27 22.74
CA ILE A 431 -39.02 -10.07 21.57
C ILE A 431 -37.49 -10.09 21.47
N SER A 432 -36.89 -11.28 21.53
CA SER A 432 -35.45 -11.46 21.36
C SER A 432 -35.02 -11.13 19.93
N LEU A 433 -33.93 -10.36 19.77
CA LEU A 433 -33.38 -9.96 18.47
C LEU A 433 -32.01 -10.56 18.18
N GLY A 434 -31.60 -11.55 18.98
CA GLY A 434 -30.38 -12.31 18.81
C GLY A 434 -29.61 -12.49 20.12
N ASN A 435 -28.92 -13.62 20.23
CA ASN A 435 -28.02 -13.93 21.33
C ASN A 435 -26.74 -13.08 21.24
N SER A 436 -26.16 -12.76 22.39
CA SER A 436 -24.94 -11.97 22.47
C SER A 436 -23.77 -12.70 21.83
N ASN A 437 -22.98 -11.95 21.10
CA ASN A 437 -21.70 -12.34 20.52
C ASN A 437 -20.66 -11.28 20.93
N SER A 438 -19.38 -11.62 20.91
CA SER A 438 -18.26 -10.70 21.17
C SER A 438 -17.16 -10.79 20.10
N GLN A 439 -17.37 -11.61 19.07
CA GLN A 439 -16.52 -11.71 17.89
C GLN A 439 -16.89 -10.61 16.89
N LEU A 440 -16.05 -9.59 16.80
CA LEU A 440 -16.10 -8.60 15.74
C LEU A 440 -15.73 -9.24 14.40
N ARG A 441 -16.40 -8.81 13.34
CA ARG A 441 -16.20 -9.29 11.96
C ARG A 441 -15.99 -8.08 11.04
N PHE A 442 -15.32 -8.31 9.90
CA PHE A 442 -15.32 -7.35 8.79
C PHE A 442 -16.20 -7.86 7.67
N ASN A 443 -16.89 -6.97 6.96
CA ASN A 443 -17.52 -7.33 5.68
C ASN A 443 -16.46 -7.30 4.56
N GLN A 444 -16.82 -7.74 3.36
CA GLN A 444 -15.91 -7.78 2.20
C GLN A 444 -15.27 -6.42 1.90
N THR A 445 -16.02 -5.34 2.14
CA THR A 445 -15.59 -3.96 1.89
C THR A 445 -14.78 -3.32 3.04
N GLY A 446 -14.64 -4.01 4.18
CA GLY A 446 -13.81 -3.61 5.31
C GLY A 446 -14.50 -2.74 6.38
N SER A 447 -15.84 -2.67 6.42
CA SER A 447 -16.62 -2.21 7.58
C SER A 447 -16.47 -3.17 8.76
N LEU A 448 -16.26 -2.63 9.97
CA LEU A 448 -16.28 -3.39 11.22
C LEU A 448 -17.72 -3.57 11.69
N TYR A 449 -18.15 -4.80 11.99
CA TYR A 449 -19.47 -5.08 12.52
C TYR A 449 -19.47 -6.18 13.59
N LEU A 450 -20.54 -6.22 14.37
CA LEU A 450 -20.91 -7.29 15.30
C LEU A 450 -22.27 -7.86 14.86
N LEU A 451 -22.45 -9.18 15.00
CA LEU A 451 -23.68 -9.87 14.59
C LEU A 451 -24.21 -10.75 15.73
N TYR A 452 -25.48 -10.54 16.06
CA TYR A 452 -26.28 -11.33 16.99
C TYR A 452 -27.32 -12.13 16.20
N GLU A 453 -27.34 -13.44 16.41
CA GLU A 453 -28.11 -14.42 15.64
C GLU A 453 -29.01 -15.21 16.60
N ASP A 454 -29.90 -16.08 16.10
CA ASP A 454 -30.82 -16.90 16.92
C ASP A 454 -31.80 -16.10 17.83
N GLY A 455 -32.36 -15.00 17.30
CA GLY A 455 -33.48 -14.29 17.93
C GLY A 455 -34.82 -15.04 17.82
N ALA A 456 -35.90 -14.37 18.25
CA ALA A 456 -37.25 -14.90 18.20
C ALA A 456 -37.73 -15.15 16.76
N GLU A 457 -38.67 -16.07 16.59
CA GLU A 457 -39.26 -16.35 15.27
C GLU A 457 -40.25 -15.28 14.82
N CYS A 458 -40.25 -15.00 13.52
CA CYS A 458 -41.03 -13.94 12.90
C CYS A 458 -41.39 -14.30 11.46
N SER A 459 -42.61 -13.93 11.05
CA SER A 459 -43.14 -14.23 9.72
C SER A 459 -42.73 -13.15 8.72
N THR A 460 -42.10 -13.56 7.61
CA THR A 460 -41.79 -12.70 6.46
C THR A 460 -42.54 -13.18 5.22
N ALA A 461 -42.56 -12.38 4.16
CA ALA A 461 -43.09 -12.80 2.85
C ALA A 461 -42.36 -14.05 2.28
N ALA A 462 -41.15 -14.34 2.75
CA ALA A 462 -40.36 -15.52 2.37
C ALA A 462 -40.51 -16.71 3.36
N GLY A 463 -41.46 -16.65 4.30
CA GLY A 463 -41.68 -17.67 5.32
C GLY A 463 -41.20 -17.26 6.72
N ILE A 464 -41.15 -18.22 7.64
CA ILE A 464 -40.68 -18.02 9.01
C ILE A 464 -39.16 -17.84 9.01
N ARG A 465 -38.68 -16.79 9.65
CA ARG A 465 -37.26 -16.53 9.94
C ARG A 465 -37.07 -16.30 11.44
N ARG A 466 -35.83 -16.16 11.88
CA ARG A 466 -35.48 -15.67 13.22
C ARG A 466 -34.91 -14.27 13.14
N TRP A 467 -35.17 -13.47 14.17
CA TRP A 467 -34.56 -12.16 14.28
C TRP A 467 -33.03 -12.25 14.41
N SER A 468 -32.35 -11.29 13.79
CA SER A 468 -30.92 -11.04 13.96
C SER A 468 -30.67 -9.54 14.17
N THR A 469 -29.57 -9.19 14.83
CA THR A 469 -29.13 -7.80 15.01
C THR A 469 -27.72 -7.63 14.49
N LYS A 470 -27.54 -6.75 13.51
CA LYS A 470 -26.24 -6.36 12.95
C LYS A 470 -25.90 -4.96 13.43
N ILE A 471 -24.78 -4.82 14.12
CA ILE A 471 -24.28 -3.53 14.63
C ILE A 471 -23.02 -3.18 13.84
N GLU A 472 -23.10 -2.19 12.97
CA GLU A 472 -21.98 -1.69 12.18
C GLU A 472 -21.34 -0.49 12.87
N PHE A 473 -20.02 -0.51 13.05
CA PHE A 473 -19.32 0.55 13.76
C PHE A 473 -18.80 1.60 12.79
N VAL A 474 -19.08 2.87 13.10
CA VAL A 474 -18.72 4.03 12.29
C VAL A 474 -17.69 4.85 13.05
N CYS A 475 -16.56 5.16 12.41
CA CYS A 475 -15.56 6.03 13.02
C CYS A 475 -16.15 7.42 13.31
N ALA A 476 -16.07 7.84 14.58
CA ALA A 476 -16.49 9.16 15.02
C ALA A 476 -15.50 9.69 16.07
N ASN A 477 -14.76 10.75 15.74
CA ASN A 477 -13.76 11.38 16.61
C ASN A 477 -13.59 12.88 16.27
N ASN A 478 -12.48 13.49 16.69
CA ASN A 478 -12.19 14.90 16.39
C ASN A 478 -11.92 15.17 14.90
N ALA A 479 -11.26 14.25 14.19
CA ALA A 479 -10.93 14.40 12.77
C ALA A 479 -12.20 14.33 11.90
N THR A 480 -13.19 13.57 12.31
CA THR A 480 -14.51 13.49 11.67
C THR A 480 -15.51 14.56 12.18
N LYS A 481 -15.07 15.45 13.09
CA LYS A 481 -15.81 16.53 13.77
C LYS A 481 -16.95 16.11 14.70
N ASP A 482 -17.11 14.83 15.01
CA ASP A 482 -18.21 14.32 15.86
C ASP A 482 -18.08 14.71 17.35
N ASN A 483 -16.92 15.25 17.77
CA ASN A 483 -16.72 15.78 19.13
C ASN A 483 -17.38 17.17 19.37
N GLY A 484 -17.95 17.80 18.34
CA GLY A 484 -18.39 19.19 18.34
C GLY A 484 -19.80 19.48 18.89
N GLY A 485 -20.04 19.22 20.18
CA GLY A 485 -21.22 19.69 20.91
C GLY A 485 -22.53 18.91 20.69
N ALA A 486 -23.51 19.15 21.57
CA ALA A 486 -24.72 18.33 21.73
C ALA A 486 -25.66 18.24 20.51
N ALA A 487 -25.47 19.09 19.48
CA ALA A 487 -26.21 19.03 18.22
C ALA A 487 -25.58 18.06 17.19
N ALA A 488 -24.32 17.67 17.35
CA ALA A 488 -23.57 16.86 16.38
C ALA A 488 -23.73 15.34 16.57
N GLY A 489 -24.74 14.88 17.31
CA GLY A 489 -24.92 13.47 17.70
C GLY A 489 -23.91 12.96 18.74
N GLY A 490 -22.70 13.53 18.77
CA GLY A 490 -21.60 13.12 19.63
C GLY A 490 -20.83 11.93 19.04
N SER A 491 -19.57 11.77 19.42
CA SER A 491 -18.72 10.66 19.00
C SER A 491 -19.09 9.30 19.65
N ASP A 492 -20.26 9.18 20.28
CA ASP A 492 -20.72 8.00 21.01
C ASP A 492 -22.22 7.78 20.77
N SER A 493 -22.64 7.74 19.50
CA SER A 493 -24.04 7.85 19.04
C SER A 493 -24.51 6.57 18.33
N MET A 494 -25.71 6.08 18.66
CA MET A 494 -26.26 4.84 18.10
C MET A 494 -27.59 5.13 17.39
N LYS A 495 -27.75 4.62 16.16
CA LYS A 495 -28.93 4.82 15.32
C LYS A 495 -29.43 3.49 14.77
N ILE A 496 -30.75 3.27 14.83
CA ILE A 496 -31.42 2.24 14.04
C ILE A 496 -31.41 2.73 12.58
N ILE A 497 -31.05 1.84 11.67
CA ILE A 497 -31.01 2.07 10.22
C ILE A 497 -32.12 1.29 9.53
N GLU A 498 -32.31 0.03 9.93
CA GLU A 498 -33.39 -0.84 9.49
C GLU A 498 -33.90 -1.68 10.67
N ASP A 499 -35.20 -1.94 10.72
CA ASP A 499 -35.85 -2.79 11.73
C ASP A 499 -36.97 -3.67 11.10
N SER A 500 -36.71 -4.10 9.86
CA SER A 500 -37.65 -4.80 8.97
C SER A 500 -37.21 -6.25 8.71
N ASN A 501 -38.03 -7.07 8.05
CA ASN A 501 -37.62 -8.37 7.48
C ASN A 501 -36.89 -9.37 8.42
N CYS A 502 -37.15 -9.30 9.74
CA CYS A 502 -36.44 -10.06 10.78
C CYS A 502 -34.96 -9.66 11.00
N GLN A 503 -34.59 -8.42 10.68
CA GLN A 503 -33.26 -7.88 10.89
C GLN A 503 -33.33 -6.49 11.55
N LEU A 504 -32.54 -6.32 12.62
CA LEU A 504 -32.25 -5.01 13.20
C LEU A 504 -30.85 -4.57 12.74
N LEU A 505 -30.77 -3.57 11.88
CA LEU A 505 -29.51 -2.92 11.49
C LEU A 505 -29.31 -1.67 12.34
N ILE A 506 -28.20 -1.62 13.07
CA ILE A 506 -27.75 -0.47 13.85
C ILE A 506 -26.42 0.03 13.29
N GLN A 507 -26.27 1.35 13.22
CA GLN A 507 -24.96 1.98 13.09
C GLN A 507 -24.58 2.71 14.38
N TYR A 508 -23.37 2.43 14.87
CA TYR A 508 -22.84 2.98 16.12
C TYR A 508 -21.57 3.79 15.84
N GLN A 509 -21.70 5.11 15.96
CA GLN A 509 -20.60 6.06 15.95
C GLN A 509 -19.76 5.92 17.24
N THR A 510 -18.48 5.60 17.09
CA THR A 510 -17.53 5.48 18.21
C THR A 510 -16.10 5.81 17.77
N PRO A 511 -15.25 6.44 18.61
CA PRO A 511 -13.84 6.64 18.31
C PRO A 511 -13.06 5.32 18.27
N LEU A 512 -13.56 4.27 18.91
CA LEU A 512 -12.91 2.95 18.97
C LEU A 512 -12.92 2.22 17.62
N ALA A 513 -13.79 2.64 16.70
CA ALA A 513 -13.85 2.14 15.33
C ALA A 513 -13.00 2.98 14.34
N CYS A 514 -12.29 4.00 14.83
CA CYS A 514 -11.44 4.82 14.00
C CYS A 514 -10.08 4.17 13.75
N ARG A 515 -9.87 3.82 12.48
CA ARG A 515 -8.56 3.56 11.89
C ARG A 515 -7.69 4.82 11.86
N LYS A 516 -6.40 4.67 11.53
CA LYS A 516 -5.49 5.75 11.13
C LYS A 516 -6.24 6.74 10.21
N PRO A 517 -6.43 8.00 10.63
CA PRO A 517 -7.28 8.93 9.90
C PRO A 517 -6.63 9.31 8.57
N ILE A 518 -7.42 9.28 7.49
CA ILE A 518 -6.99 9.87 6.22
C ILE A 518 -6.84 11.39 6.36
N LYS A 519 -5.84 11.95 5.68
CA LYS A 519 -5.61 13.40 5.71
C LYS A 519 -6.61 14.10 4.79
N CYS A 520 -7.39 15.02 5.36
CA CYS A 520 -8.24 15.96 4.61
C CYS A 520 -7.50 17.23 4.15
N LYS A 521 -6.16 17.17 4.21
CA LYS A 521 -5.24 18.25 3.90
C LYS A 521 -4.13 17.70 3.02
N ALA A 522 -3.80 18.41 1.95
CA ALA A 522 -2.73 18.08 1.02
C ALA A 522 -1.80 19.28 0.87
N THR A 523 -0.48 19.04 0.83
CA THR A 523 0.50 20.08 0.52
C THR A 523 0.99 19.94 -0.92
N ILE A 524 1.18 21.08 -1.59
CA ILE A 524 1.71 21.17 -2.95
C ILE A 524 2.91 22.12 -2.95
N TYR A 525 4.05 21.66 -3.47
CA TYR A 525 5.21 22.51 -3.66
C TYR A 525 4.98 23.43 -4.86
N VAL A 526 5.19 24.73 -4.66
CA VAL A 526 5.01 25.78 -5.67
C VAL A 526 6.31 26.53 -5.85
N ASP A 527 6.74 26.63 -7.11
CA ASP A 527 7.95 27.34 -7.50
C ASP A 527 7.65 28.76 -7.99
N HIS A 528 7.79 29.73 -7.09
CA HIS A 528 7.60 31.16 -7.36
C HIS A 528 8.82 31.85 -8.01
N THR A 529 9.83 31.08 -8.43
CA THR A 529 10.99 31.66 -9.15
C THR A 529 10.65 32.10 -10.58
N THR A 530 9.51 31.65 -11.12
CA THR A 530 9.09 31.92 -12.52
C THR A 530 7.99 32.97 -12.67
N ASP A 531 7.22 33.26 -11.61
CA ASP A 531 6.13 34.25 -11.61
C ASP A 531 6.54 35.61 -11.01
N GLY A 532 7.74 35.70 -10.44
CA GLY A 532 8.34 36.94 -9.93
C GLY A 532 7.81 37.40 -8.58
N LEU A 533 7.02 36.57 -7.88
CA LEU A 533 6.44 36.92 -6.58
C LEU A 533 7.31 36.54 -5.37
N GLY A 534 8.36 35.72 -5.53
CA GLY A 534 9.37 35.52 -4.49
C GLY A 534 9.80 34.06 -4.27
N SER A 535 9.95 33.67 -3.01
CA SER A 535 10.48 32.34 -2.64
C SER A 535 9.50 31.22 -2.97
N SER A 536 10.01 30.12 -3.52
CA SER A 536 9.27 28.86 -3.58
C SER A 536 8.90 28.35 -2.19
N GLY A 537 7.82 27.58 -2.08
CA GLY A 537 7.25 27.12 -0.81
C GLY A 537 6.18 26.04 -0.97
N GLU A 538 5.63 25.56 0.15
CA GLU A 538 4.51 24.61 0.15
C GLU A 538 3.18 25.33 0.43
N GLU A 539 2.24 25.24 -0.51
CA GLU A 539 0.84 25.63 -0.30
C GLU A 539 0.05 24.45 0.28
N MET A 540 -1.01 24.74 1.06
CA MET A 540 -1.88 23.71 1.65
C MET A 540 -3.32 23.85 1.15
N ILE A 541 -3.86 22.77 0.60
CA ILE A 541 -5.29 22.60 0.35
C ILE A 541 -5.91 21.97 1.60
N ASP A 542 -6.95 22.60 2.16
CA ASP A 542 -7.64 22.14 3.38
C ASP A 542 -9.14 21.97 3.13
N LEU A 543 -9.57 20.71 2.93
CA LEU A 543 -10.99 20.36 2.80
C LEU A 543 -11.68 20.07 4.14
N THR A 544 -10.97 20.22 5.27
CA THR A 544 -11.54 20.06 6.61
C THR A 544 -12.84 20.87 6.80
N PRO A 545 -13.03 22.09 6.25
CA PRO A 545 -14.29 22.82 6.37
C PRO A 545 -15.51 22.14 5.73
N LEU A 546 -15.34 21.26 4.73
CA LEU A 546 -16.43 20.48 4.11
C LEU A 546 -16.80 19.20 4.88
N ILE A 547 -15.99 18.76 5.84
CA ILE A 547 -16.35 17.63 6.70
C ILE A 547 -17.63 17.98 7.47
N SER A 548 -18.68 17.16 7.33
CA SER A 548 -19.98 17.37 7.96
C SER A 548 -20.31 16.24 8.94
N ALA A 549 -20.48 16.58 10.23
CA ALA A 549 -20.82 15.60 11.28
C ALA A 549 -22.33 15.42 11.48
N THR A 550 -23.17 16.37 11.06
CA THR A 550 -24.63 16.31 11.25
C THR A 550 -25.37 15.69 10.06
N ASP A 551 -24.88 15.93 8.84
CA ASP A 551 -25.57 15.60 7.61
C ASP A 551 -24.66 15.06 6.52
N ASN A 552 -25.25 14.30 5.60
CA ASN A 552 -24.60 13.87 4.35
C ASN A 552 -25.00 14.82 3.21
N TYR A 553 -24.09 15.03 2.28
CA TYR A 553 -24.33 15.81 1.09
C TYR A 553 -25.08 14.96 0.07
N GLU A 554 -26.27 15.39 -0.35
CA GLU A 554 -26.95 14.81 -1.50
C GLU A 554 -26.36 15.41 -2.78
N ALA A 555 -25.88 14.56 -3.69
CA ALA A 555 -25.37 15.02 -4.98
C ALA A 555 -26.48 15.20 -6.01
N LYS A 556 -26.34 16.24 -6.83
CA LYS A 556 -27.15 16.40 -8.04
C LYS A 556 -26.68 15.43 -9.12
N VAL A 557 -27.57 15.06 -10.03
CA VAL A 557 -27.26 14.22 -11.19
C VAL A 557 -27.33 15.08 -12.44
N GLU A 558 -26.19 15.33 -13.10
CA GLU A 558 -26.08 16.11 -14.33
C GLU A 558 -25.20 15.35 -15.34
N LEU A 559 -25.74 14.23 -15.81
CA LEU A 559 -25.12 13.33 -16.79
C LEU A 559 -25.38 13.81 -18.24
N PRO A 560 -24.47 13.52 -19.19
CA PRO A 560 -24.75 13.69 -20.62
C PRO A 560 -25.93 12.82 -21.08
N ALA A 561 -26.67 13.27 -22.10
CA ALA A 561 -27.86 12.56 -22.62
C ALA A 561 -27.61 11.08 -22.98
N GLY A 562 -26.40 10.73 -23.45
CA GLY A 562 -26.01 9.35 -23.72
C GLY A 562 -25.84 8.45 -22.48
N MET A 563 -25.75 9.03 -21.28
CA MET A 563 -25.52 8.34 -20.00
C MET A 563 -26.71 8.43 -19.04
N GLU A 564 -27.72 9.28 -19.29
CA GLU A 564 -28.92 9.41 -18.43
C GLU A 564 -29.62 8.06 -18.16
N HIS A 565 -29.56 7.12 -19.11
CA HIS A 565 -30.17 5.80 -18.98
C HIS A 565 -29.47 4.87 -17.97
N LEU A 566 -28.23 5.18 -17.56
CA LEU A 566 -27.45 4.39 -16.61
C LEU A 566 -27.90 4.58 -15.16
N VAL A 567 -28.62 5.67 -14.87
CA VAL A 567 -29.08 6.02 -13.52
C VAL A 567 -30.59 6.22 -13.55
N PRO A 568 -31.38 5.38 -12.86
CA PRO A 568 -32.81 5.60 -12.69
C PRO A 568 -33.08 7.00 -12.10
N LYS A 569 -34.08 7.73 -12.61
CA LYS A 569 -34.40 9.10 -12.17
C LYS A 569 -34.74 9.23 -10.67
N ALA A 570 -35.05 8.12 -10.02
CA ALA A 570 -35.33 8.02 -8.59
C ALA A 570 -34.07 7.78 -7.73
N THR A 571 -32.91 7.53 -8.33
CA THR A 571 -31.67 7.26 -7.59
C THR A 571 -31.07 8.55 -7.03
N LYS A 572 -30.73 8.50 -5.74
CA LYS A 572 -30.03 9.54 -4.98
C LYS A 572 -28.63 9.05 -4.60
N PHE A 573 -27.72 10.01 -4.45
CA PHE A 573 -26.33 9.77 -4.09
C PHE A 573 -25.99 10.61 -2.86
N PHE A 574 -25.51 9.97 -1.81
CA PHE A 574 -25.14 10.60 -0.55
C PHE A 574 -23.64 10.45 -0.31
N LEU A 575 -22.97 11.55 -0.01
CA LEU A 575 -21.54 11.61 0.20
C LEU A 575 -21.18 12.37 1.49
N ASN A 576 -20.02 12.07 2.04
CA ASN A 576 -19.35 12.94 3.00
C ASN A 576 -17.90 13.19 2.54
N VAL A 577 -17.20 14.10 3.20
CA VAL A 577 -15.82 14.49 2.85
C VAL A 577 -14.89 14.00 3.95
N CYS A 578 -13.89 13.20 3.60
CA CYS A 578 -12.83 12.70 4.49
C CYS A 578 -13.29 11.90 5.74
N ARG A 579 -14.57 11.54 5.84
CA ARG A 579 -15.17 10.72 6.90
C ARG A 579 -16.25 9.80 6.30
N PRO A 580 -16.68 8.75 7.02
CA PRO A 580 -17.90 8.01 6.68
C PRO A 580 -19.14 8.89 6.57
N LEU A 581 -20.23 8.35 6.05
CA LEU A 581 -21.54 8.96 6.12
C LEU A 581 -22.00 9.07 7.59
N VAL A 582 -22.73 10.15 7.90
CA VAL A 582 -23.53 10.26 9.12
C VAL A 582 -24.65 9.23 9.06
N PRO A 583 -24.82 8.37 10.07
CA PRO A 583 -25.92 7.39 10.08
C PRO A 583 -27.30 8.07 10.06
N LYS A 584 -28.15 7.66 9.11
CA LYS A 584 -29.56 8.08 9.00
C LYS A 584 -30.44 6.85 8.83
N TYR A 585 -31.66 6.90 9.39
CA TYR A 585 -32.65 5.84 9.21
C TYR A 585 -32.98 5.65 7.72
N GLN A 586 -33.16 4.41 7.27
CA GLN A 586 -33.34 4.04 5.85
C GLN A 586 -32.18 4.47 4.92
N LEU A 587 -30.95 4.61 5.43
CA LEU A 587 -29.75 4.72 4.60
C LEU A 587 -28.84 3.52 4.86
N GLY A 588 -29.26 2.35 4.36
CA GLY A 588 -28.71 1.02 4.66
C GLY A 588 -27.30 0.71 4.15
N CYS A 589 -26.61 1.68 3.53
CA CYS A 589 -25.22 1.50 3.11
C CYS A 589 -24.30 1.17 4.30
N ALA A 590 -23.44 0.16 4.10
CA ALA A 590 -22.57 -0.40 5.13
C ALA A 590 -21.80 0.67 5.93
N GLY A 591 -21.84 0.58 7.25
CA GLY A 591 -21.20 1.52 8.18
C GLY A 591 -19.73 1.76 7.84
N GLY A 592 -19.28 3.01 7.87
CA GLY A 592 -17.95 3.38 7.41
C GLY A 592 -17.84 3.78 5.94
N SER A 593 -18.84 3.47 5.10
CA SER A 593 -18.92 3.98 3.71
C SER A 593 -18.91 5.50 3.69
N ALA A 594 -18.18 6.13 2.77
CA ALA A 594 -18.16 7.59 2.59
C ALA A 594 -19.01 8.08 1.41
N ALA A 595 -19.41 7.17 0.52
CA ALA A 595 -20.41 7.39 -0.52
C ALA A 595 -21.40 6.23 -0.59
N CYS A 596 -22.64 6.54 -0.92
CA CYS A 596 -23.77 5.62 -0.98
C CYS A 596 -24.71 6.03 -2.11
N MET A 597 -25.22 5.06 -2.88
CA MET A 597 -26.37 5.27 -3.74
C MET A 597 -27.57 4.52 -3.21
N ALA A 598 -28.76 5.10 -3.38
CA ALA A 598 -30.01 4.49 -3.01
C ALA A 598 -31.11 4.91 -4.01
N LYS A 599 -32.05 4.01 -4.29
CA LYS A 599 -33.22 4.27 -5.11
C LYS A 599 -34.35 4.75 -4.20
N VAL A 600 -34.93 5.91 -4.47
CA VAL A 600 -35.95 6.50 -3.60
C VAL A 600 -37.35 6.15 -4.09
N THR A 601 -38.18 5.65 -3.20
CA THR A 601 -39.59 5.31 -3.45
C THR A 601 -40.46 6.56 -3.63
N ALA A 602 -41.71 6.37 -4.07
CA ALA A 602 -42.68 7.47 -4.21
C ALA A 602 -42.94 8.22 -2.88
N ASP A 603 -42.79 7.52 -1.75
CA ASP A 603 -42.98 8.07 -0.40
C ASP A 603 -41.70 8.72 0.18
N GLY A 604 -40.60 8.74 -0.58
CA GLY A 604 -39.33 9.38 -0.19
C GLY A 604 -38.37 8.49 0.61
N ALA A 605 -38.73 7.24 0.90
CA ALA A 605 -37.84 6.29 1.58
C ALA A 605 -36.80 5.71 0.59
N PRO A 606 -35.50 5.67 0.94
CA PRO A 606 -34.49 4.96 0.16
C PRO A 606 -34.63 3.43 0.25
N GLU A 607 -34.29 2.74 -0.84
CA GLU A 607 -34.23 1.29 -1.02
C GLU A 607 -33.06 0.92 -1.95
N GLU A 608 -32.74 -0.38 -2.05
CA GLU A 608 -31.67 -0.93 -2.91
C GLU A 608 -30.30 -0.27 -2.67
N GLU A 609 -30.00 0.11 -1.42
CA GLU A 609 -28.81 0.88 -1.07
C GLU A 609 -27.52 0.11 -1.34
N ARG A 610 -26.53 0.79 -1.93
CA ARG A 610 -25.19 0.23 -2.19
C ARG A 610 -24.08 1.19 -1.79
N SER A 611 -23.11 0.66 -1.04
CA SER A 611 -21.85 1.35 -0.78
C SER A 611 -21.14 1.62 -2.09
N MET A 612 -20.69 2.86 -2.26
CA MET A 612 -19.85 3.29 -3.39
C MET A 612 -18.41 3.57 -2.94
N GLY A 613 -18.02 3.01 -1.80
CA GLY A 613 -16.65 3.00 -1.31
C GLY A 613 -16.41 3.69 0.03
N PHE A 614 -15.21 3.43 0.55
CA PHE A 614 -14.76 3.77 1.89
C PHE A 614 -13.65 4.84 1.84
N PRO A 615 -13.53 5.69 2.88
CA PRO A 615 -12.55 6.77 2.95
C PRO A 615 -11.17 6.21 3.35
N LEU A 616 -10.56 5.44 2.45
CA LEU A 616 -9.29 4.73 2.68
C LEU A 616 -8.06 5.49 2.16
N VAL A 617 -8.26 6.43 1.23
CA VAL A 617 -7.19 7.21 0.60
C VAL A 617 -7.24 8.66 1.10
N SER A 618 -6.08 9.24 1.39
CA SER A 618 -5.98 10.67 1.78
C SER A 618 -6.21 11.58 0.58
N LEU A 619 -6.56 12.84 0.84
CA LEU A 619 -6.71 13.88 -0.17
C LEU A 619 -5.47 13.95 -1.07
N SER A 620 -5.67 13.80 -2.37
CA SER A 620 -4.61 13.88 -3.39
C SER A 620 -4.76 15.18 -4.17
N GLN A 621 -3.71 15.97 -4.26
CA GLN A 621 -3.67 17.17 -5.09
C GLN A 621 -3.44 16.81 -6.57
N THR A 622 -4.22 17.40 -7.48
CA THR A 622 -4.02 17.23 -8.93
C THR A 622 -3.25 18.41 -9.52
N ASN A 623 -3.52 19.63 -9.02
CA ASN A 623 -2.83 20.87 -9.35
C ASN A 623 -3.15 21.93 -8.25
N ARG A 624 -2.72 23.19 -8.40
CA ARG A 624 -2.97 24.27 -7.40
C ARG A 624 -4.45 24.65 -7.21
N THR A 625 -5.33 24.29 -8.14
CA THR A 625 -6.76 24.64 -8.19
C THR A 625 -7.70 23.44 -8.22
N SER A 626 -7.17 22.21 -8.08
CA SER A 626 -7.94 20.96 -8.13
C SER A 626 -7.36 19.89 -7.20
N ALA A 627 -8.22 19.25 -6.43
CA ALA A 627 -7.86 18.14 -5.53
C ALA A 627 -8.92 17.03 -5.59
N GLU A 628 -8.55 15.83 -5.15
CA GLU A 628 -9.32 14.61 -5.38
C GLU A 628 -9.40 13.71 -4.14
N LEU A 629 -10.60 13.20 -3.88
CA LEU A 629 -10.83 12.07 -2.98
C LEU A 629 -11.28 10.85 -3.77
N LEU A 630 -10.74 9.70 -3.40
CA LEU A 630 -11.08 8.39 -3.95
C LEU A 630 -11.66 7.51 -2.85
N TYR A 631 -12.88 7.03 -3.05
CA TYR A 631 -13.54 6.06 -2.19
C TYR A 631 -13.62 4.73 -2.92
N LEU A 632 -12.99 3.72 -2.34
CA LEU A 632 -12.73 2.41 -2.96
C LEU A 632 -13.42 1.30 -2.17
N LYS A 633 -13.51 0.09 -2.75
CA LYS A 633 -14.15 -1.08 -2.13
C LYS A 633 -15.62 -0.85 -1.78
N GLY A 634 -16.42 -0.38 -2.74
CA GLY A 634 -17.87 -0.41 -2.62
C GLY A 634 -18.43 -1.82 -2.82
N ASP A 635 -19.75 -1.94 -2.87
CA ASP A 635 -20.40 -3.23 -3.11
C ASP A 635 -20.18 -3.72 -4.56
N PRO A 636 -20.41 -5.02 -4.86
CA PRO A 636 -20.24 -5.55 -6.22
C PRO A 636 -21.04 -4.79 -7.27
N CYS A 637 -20.41 -4.51 -8.41
CA CYS A 637 -20.98 -3.67 -9.44
C CYS A 637 -22.16 -4.36 -10.16
N PRO A 638 -23.31 -3.69 -10.34
CA PRO A 638 -24.48 -4.29 -10.98
C PRO A 638 -24.26 -4.79 -12.42
N THR A 639 -23.29 -4.23 -13.14
CA THR A 639 -22.97 -4.62 -14.53
C THR A 639 -21.90 -5.71 -14.64
N ASP A 640 -21.03 -5.83 -13.63
CA ASP A 640 -19.99 -6.85 -13.57
C ASP A 640 -19.64 -7.17 -12.11
N ASN A 641 -20.13 -8.32 -11.63
CA ASN A 641 -19.90 -8.81 -10.26
C ASN A 641 -18.43 -9.16 -9.95
N THR A 642 -17.52 -9.13 -10.93
CA THR A 642 -16.07 -9.26 -10.68
C THR A 642 -15.40 -7.94 -10.31
N THR A 643 -16.13 -6.82 -10.39
CA THR A 643 -15.67 -5.47 -10.05
C THR A 643 -16.45 -4.88 -8.87
N GLU A 644 -15.82 -3.96 -8.15
CA GLU A 644 -16.40 -3.25 -7.00
C GLU A 644 -16.78 -1.82 -7.39
N LEU A 645 -17.89 -1.30 -6.84
CA LEU A 645 -18.27 0.10 -7.00
C LEU A 645 -17.22 1.03 -6.38
N SER A 646 -16.99 2.18 -7.01
CA SER A 646 -16.12 3.22 -6.45
C SER A 646 -16.61 4.63 -6.74
N SER A 647 -16.13 5.60 -5.96
CA SER A 647 -16.46 7.02 -6.13
C SER A 647 -15.19 7.85 -6.26
N ARG A 648 -15.19 8.77 -7.22
CA ARG A 648 -14.16 9.78 -7.42
C ARG A 648 -14.79 11.15 -7.23
N ILE A 649 -14.26 11.96 -6.31
CA ILE A 649 -14.74 13.31 -6.04
C ILE A 649 -13.64 14.29 -6.43
N LEU A 650 -13.83 14.99 -7.55
CA LEU A 650 -12.95 16.05 -8.02
C LEU A 650 -13.44 17.40 -7.49
N PHE A 651 -12.68 18.00 -6.59
CA PHE A 651 -12.91 19.37 -6.14
C PHE A 651 -12.22 20.33 -7.11
N ASN A 652 -12.93 21.38 -7.54
CA ASN A 652 -12.38 22.44 -8.40
C ASN A 652 -12.52 23.81 -7.72
N CYS A 653 -11.57 24.71 -7.97
CA CYS A 653 -11.69 26.10 -7.54
C CYS A 653 -12.82 26.81 -8.31
N ASP A 654 -13.84 27.27 -7.58
CA ASP A 654 -14.72 28.34 -8.01
C ASP A 654 -14.99 29.30 -6.85
N MET A 655 -14.44 30.52 -6.97
CA MET A 655 -14.62 31.61 -6.01
C MET A 655 -16.09 32.03 -5.81
N ARG A 656 -16.99 31.68 -6.73
CA ARG A 656 -18.43 32.01 -6.69
C ARG A 656 -19.29 30.87 -6.12
N ALA A 657 -18.78 29.65 -6.05
CA ALA A 657 -19.56 28.47 -5.66
C ALA A 657 -19.85 28.36 -4.14
N GLY A 658 -19.23 29.21 -3.31
CA GLY A 658 -19.33 29.08 -1.86
C GLY A 658 -18.70 27.76 -1.40
N ARG A 659 -19.33 27.06 -0.44
CA ARG A 659 -18.90 25.71 -0.05
C ARG A 659 -19.12 24.65 -1.16
N GLY A 660 -19.86 24.98 -2.21
CA GLY A 660 -20.19 24.04 -3.27
C GLY A 660 -21.19 22.95 -2.86
N HIS A 661 -21.43 22.04 -3.80
CA HIS A 661 -22.18 20.81 -3.60
C HIS A 661 -21.68 19.78 -4.62
N PRO A 662 -21.73 18.46 -4.32
CA PRO A 662 -21.33 17.44 -5.27
C PRO A 662 -22.35 17.31 -6.42
N VAL A 663 -21.84 17.08 -7.63
CA VAL A 663 -22.61 16.86 -8.85
C VAL A 663 -22.03 15.65 -9.60
N LEU A 664 -22.83 14.60 -9.81
CA LEU A 664 -22.44 13.44 -10.62
C LEU A 664 -22.38 13.86 -12.10
N ARG A 665 -21.21 13.68 -12.72
CA ARG A 665 -20.90 14.13 -14.10
C ARG A 665 -20.67 13.00 -15.09
N SER A 666 -20.06 11.89 -14.68
CA SER A 666 -19.94 10.69 -15.51
C SER A 666 -19.88 9.42 -14.66
N ILE A 667 -20.07 8.28 -15.33
CA ILE A 667 -19.88 6.94 -14.78
C ILE A 667 -19.03 6.18 -15.80
N ASP A 668 -17.90 5.67 -15.36
CA ASP A 668 -16.95 4.94 -16.20
C ASP A 668 -16.55 3.67 -15.46
N ASP A 669 -16.76 2.48 -16.04
CA ASP A 669 -16.37 1.17 -15.48
C ASP A 669 -16.64 1.05 -13.96
N CYS A 670 -17.91 1.17 -13.57
CA CYS A 670 -18.38 1.11 -12.16
C CYS A 670 -17.86 2.22 -11.21
N THR A 671 -17.13 3.20 -11.74
CA THR A 671 -16.61 4.36 -11.02
C THR A 671 -17.49 5.59 -11.25
N TYR A 672 -18.11 6.11 -10.19
CA TYR A 672 -18.97 7.29 -10.24
C TYR A 672 -18.15 8.56 -10.01
N LYS A 673 -18.15 9.48 -10.98
CA LYS A 673 -17.31 10.69 -10.97
C LYS A 673 -18.13 11.92 -10.62
N PHE A 674 -17.92 12.43 -9.41
CA PHE A 674 -18.53 13.64 -8.87
C PHE A 674 -17.59 14.84 -9.03
N HIS A 675 -18.13 15.97 -9.44
CA HIS A 675 -17.46 17.27 -9.38
C HIS A 675 -18.00 18.07 -8.20
N TRP A 676 -17.13 18.83 -7.52
CA TRP A 676 -17.49 19.66 -6.38
C TRP A 676 -16.76 20.99 -6.45
N ASP A 677 -17.35 21.94 -7.15
CA ASP A 677 -16.78 23.27 -7.34
C ASP A 677 -16.94 24.10 -6.04
N THR A 678 -15.86 24.68 -5.51
CA THR A 678 -15.83 25.31 -4.17
C THR A 678 -14.75 26.39 -4.07
N TYR A 679 -14.94 27.42 -3.25
CA TYR A 679 -13.89 28.42 -3.01
C TYR A 679 -12.74 27.88 -2.15
N LEU A 680 -12.96 26.80 -1.40
CA LEU A 680 -12.02 26.32 -0.38
C LEU A 680 -10.67 25.80 -0.92
N ILE A 681 -10.59 25.59 -2.24
CA ILE A 681 -9.34 25.23 -2.93
C ILE A 681 -8.86 26.31 -3.90
N CYS A 682 -9.53 27.46 -3.92
CA CYS A 682 -9.02 28.65 -4.59
C CYS A 682 -7.95 29.29 -3.71
N GLN A 683 -6.78 29.52 -4.30
CA GLN A 683 -5.78 30.42 -3.73
C GLN A 683 -6.24 31.87 -3.92
N ASN A 684 -5.84 32.75 -3.01
CA ASN A 684 -6.09 34.21 -3.04
C ASN A 684 -4.93 34.94 -3.71
#